data_AF-A0A850LVK0-F1
#
_entry.id   AF-A0A850LVK0-F1
#
_cell.length_a   1.000
_cell.length_b   1.000
_cell.length_c   1.000
_cell.angle_alpha   90.00
_cell.angle_beta   90.00
_cell.angle_gamma   90.00
#
_symmetry.space_group_name_H-M   'P 1'
#
loop_
_entity.id
_entity.type
_entity.pdbx_description
1 polymer ?
#
loop_
_entity_poly.entity_id
_entity_poly.type
_entity_poly.pdbx_seq_one_letter_code
_entity_poly.pdbx_strand_id
1 'polypeptide(L)'
;MSDPGEEKPENEEPEPETKTPEPETKTPKDEEPEPEKSEEEKRKELEKRRKELEETRKNLVKNAEEHESNGNFSEAIRIYTQLARISEELGEKDRVRIFEDKTKELRQKETVSIKAAELEKRKEELDVQRDSLMEQAELDMAQGKFDAAIDKFKKIAQISTELGEAEVADEYQTRAKETTEKKAELTRRFEFEKKVKTLEVQRREILRRAEEAVAREDYLSASELYEQASAMSSVMAQEERAEIFLERSKEMREIYEDIRRREEEERARAEMERLRIDLEDQRAKSLTIAEEALEKGKFSKAAKSYEDAAKFSLDLGEKQVATGFTAQARDIREKEPELRKEFREEKRRVKIRKKRGHLLKKADAFLEREEYLDASGVFLRCAELSKDAGETDRAKEFTLRADECRTKEKEKRDELLDRVAKALRAVITLRLMEPEIASEVFSWEELTAVVKVWDIGSCTITFKEGEATITRGEAAKSNMKIEGTSENLMKFSSGRFNHATWAKYMGKVRTKGAKNSVNKIEKILKLPPLERDLEKVYNYTALFLAGGVIALLLIVFLVLNPFRTTGLFEWIKGFMNTVRAGTTIDNIETLLLFSELSDKEQALFLWNTFINKNDLVGILYSVINLLSAPVILLVIYLPGAMLTAILIPYYGFKRIRFEGVKKRKTKERKRIVRRAIVTHAEKAYKSGRFTEASRLWQKAALISVELADEDRAAEYAVRAHALKGKTAELKKKLKIEHRKDLEEKMRKEMASRRSTLEAERKKILDEAALAEDDGRLLDASRHYKLASQLSLEIGEKEKARDFSNKAKEAKRREADLRKRSKIEKQRIVAADRIEKFNAQLKEALEIAEVAKGEERWDDGSKYYNIAAKYAKEMGEIDRSKAFKAEADKLAKKAELEGKRASLEEARRKAIIDAEAASADGNYQVAARHYEEASKLSMELGEKEIAEGFKATAAELRKRK
;
A
#
# COMPACT_ATOMS: atom_id res chain seq x y z
N MET A 1 5.80 12.32 61.48
CA MET A 1 5.41 11.06 62.16
C MET A 1 6.27 10.96 63.40
N SER A 2 5.61 10.77 64.55
CA SER A 2 6.13 10.28 65.83
C SER A 2 6.83 11.27 66.78
N ASP A 3 6.02 11.87 67.67
CA ASP A 3 6.27 12.04 69.12
C ASP A 3 6.41 10.65 69.81
N PRO A 4 6.72 10.46 71.13
CA PRO A 4 6.95 11.40 72.26
C PRO A 4 8.12 11.00 73.22
N GLY A 5 8.27 11.65 74.40
CA GLY A 5 8.91 11.02 75.58
C GLY A 5 9.39 11.95 76.71
N GLU A 6 8.58 12.09 77.77
CA GLU A 6 8.95 12.57 79.12
C GLU A 6 9.86 11.57 79.86
N GLU A 7 10.69 12.04 80.82
CA GLU A 7 10.94 11.35 82.10
C GLU A 7 11.65 12.28 83.14
N LYS A 8 11.05 12.36 84.34
CA LYS A 8 11.63 12.64 85.69
C LYS A 8 11.68 11.27 86.42
N PRO A 9 12.44 10.99 87.52
CA PRO A 9 12.43 11.72 88.82
C PRO A 9 13.68 11.54 89.77
N GLU A 10 13.55 12.02 91.03
CA GLU A 10 14.14 11.52 92.32
C GLU A 10 15.68 11.55 92.54
N ASN A 11 16.29 11.63 93.75
CA ASN A 11 15.99 12.01 95.14
C ASN A 11 17.34 11.95 95.93
N GLU A 12 17.34 12.37 97.21
CA GLU A 12 18.28 12.00 98.31
C GLU A 12 19.48 12.91 98.72
N GLU A 13 19.30 13.43 99.94
CA GLU A 13 20.23 13.89 101.02
C GLU A 13 21.27 12.81 101.44
N PRO A 14 22.35 13.11 102.22
CA PRO A 14 22.20 13.47 103.65
C PRO A 14 23.29 14.36 104.32
N GLU A 15 22.90 14.94 105.46
CA GLU A 15 23.74 15.39 106.61
C GLU A 15 24.44 14.18 107.30
N PRO A 16 25.45 14.29 108.24
CA PRO A 16 25.35 15.09 109.48
C PRO A 16 26.64 15.58 110.20
N GLU A 17 26.45 16.48 111.19
CA GLU A 17 27.04 16.55 112.56
C GLU A 17 28.59 16.54 112.79
N THR A 18 29.25 17.16 113.78
CA THR A 18 28.91 17.78 115.08
C THR A 18 30.17 18.42 115.73
N LYS A 19 29.94 19.23 116.79
CA LYS A 19 30.74 19.47 118.03
C LYS A 19 31.61 20.74 118.19
N THR A 20 30.98 21.71 118.85
CA THR A 20 31.45 22.57 119.96
C THR A 20 32.36 21.87 120.99
N PRO A 21 33.17 22.59 121.81
CA PRO A 21 32.62 23.25 123.00
C PRO A 21 33.31 24.56 123.47
N GLU A 22 32.52 25.44 124.11
CA GLU A 22 32.92 26.34 125.22
C GLU A 22 33.47 25.49 126.42
N PRO A 23 34.12 25.98 127.52
CA PRO A 23 33.78 27.22 128.23
C PRO A 23 34.87 27.87 129.14
N GLU A 24 34.45 28.95 129.82
CA GLU A 24 34.65 29.23 131.26
C GLU A 24 36.01 29.70 131.87
N THR A 25 35.97 30.96 132.33
CA THR A 25 36.23 31.44 133.71
C THR A 25 37.61 31.24 134.38
N LYS A 26 38.17 32.35 134.90
CA LYS A 26 38.32 32.64 136.36
C LYS A 26 39.39 33.72 136.60
N THR A 27 38.95 34.88 137.09
CA THR A 27 39.70 35.73 138.03
C THR A 27 40.11 34.92 139.27
N PRO A 28 41.26 35.22 139.91
CA PRO A 28 41.22 35.90 141.20
C PRO A 28 42.32 36.97 141.34
N LYS A 29 42.06 38.17 141.88
CA LYS A 29 41.79 38.53 143.28
C LYS A 29 43.05 38.59 144.15
N ASP A 30 43.15 39.74 144.82
CA ASP A 30 43.83 40.04 146.08
C ASP A 30 45.36 40.13 146.05
N GLU A 31 45.91 41.30 146.39
CA GLU A 31 46.51 41.49 147.72
C GLU A 31 47.01 42.95 147.95
N GLU A 32 47.03 43.27 149.23
CA GLU A 32 47.09 44.54 149.95
C GLU A 32 48.46 45.29 149.93
N PRO A 33 48.51 46.54 150.44
CA PRO A 33 49.71 47.37 150.51
C PRO A 33 50.64 47.03 151.70
N GLU A 34 51.81 47.70 151.72
CA GLU A 34 52.82 47.84 152.81
C GLU A 34 54.01 46.85 152.83
N PRO A 35 55.19 47.20 153.41
CA PRO A 35 55.65 48.45 154.02
C PRO A 35 56.94 49.04 153.41
N GLU A 36 57.19 50.32 153.71
CA GLU A 36 58.44 51.03 153.43
C GLU A 36 59.66 50.31 154.07
N LYS A 37 60.57 49.80 153.24
CA LYS A 37 61.94 49.43 153.64
C LYS A 37 62.90 50.60 153.39
N SER A 38 63.87 50.76 154.30
CA SER A 38 64.72 51.94 154.45
C SER A 38 65.58 52.24 153.20
N GLU A 39 65.88 53.53 152.98
CA GLU A 39 66.58 54.05 151.79
C GLU A 39 67.98 53.43 151.54
N GLU A 40 68.56 52.71 152.49
CA GLU A 40 69.89 52.11 152.39
C GLU A 40 69.87 50.68 151.82
N GLU A 41 68.81 49.90 152.04
CA GLU A 41 68.60 48.60 151.39
C GLU A 41 68.18 48.76 149.92
N LYS A 42 67.38 49.80 149.61
CA LYS A 42 66.97 50.15 148.24
C LYS A 42 68.16 50.44 147.32
N ARG A 43 69.27 51.00 147.83
CA ARG A 43 70.48 51.27 147.02
C ARG A 43 71.27 50.00 146.66
N LYS A 44 71.39 49.03 147.56
CA LYS A 44 72.09 47.76 147.29
C LYS A 44 71.26 46.81 146.41
N GLU A 45 69.94 46.81 146.58
CA GLU A 45 69.02 46.03 145.74
C GLU A 45 68.95 46.61 144.31
N LEU A 46 68.93 47.93 144.15
CA LEU A 46 68.99 48.60 142.83
C LEU A 46 70.31 48.32 142.09
N GLU A 47 71.44 48.25 142.81
CA GLU A 47 72.74 47.96 142.18
C GLU A 47 72.87 46.49 141.75
N LYS A 48 72.34 45.55 142.56
CA LYS A 48 72.28 44.13 142.19
C LYS A 48 71.33 43.89 141.02
N ARG A 49 70.16 44.53 141.04
CA ARG A 49 69.18 44.50 139.95
C ARG A 49 69.74 45.10 138.65
N ARG A 50 70.55 46.17 138.72
CA ARG A 50 71.25 46.71 137.54
C ARG A 50 72.24 45.71 136.92
N LYS A 51 73.02 44.99 137.73
CA LYS A 51 73.96 43.97 137.21
C LYS A 51 73.23 42.77 136.57
N GLU A 52 72.16 42.29 137.19
CA GLU A 52 71.34 41.20 136.66
C GLU A 52 70.64 41.60 135.33
N LEU A 53 70.15 42.85 135.24
CA LEU A 53 69.59 43.41 134.02
C LEU A 53 70.63 43.59 132.90
N GLU A 54 71.88 43.94 133.24
CA GLU A 54 72.96 44.01 132.25
C GLU A 54 73.35 42.64 131.68
N GLU A 55 73.37 41.60 132.52
CA GLU A 55 73.75 40.24 132.12
C GLU A 55 72.64 39.58 131.28
N THR A 56 71.38 39.73 131.70
CA THR A 56 70.22 39.30 130.90
C THR A 56 70.16 40.02 129.55
N ARG A 57 70.45 41.32 129.52
CA ARG A 57 70.54 42.08 128.26
C ARG A 57 71.61 41.53 127.33
N LYS A 58 72.82 41.22 127.82
CA LYS A 58 73.88 40.65 126.97
C LYS A 58 73.47 39.32 126.34
N ASN A 59 72.81 38.45 127.11
CA ASN A 59 72.30 37.18 126.59
C ASN A 59 71.19 37.38 125.55
N LEU A 60 70.28 38.34 125.78
CA LEU A 60 69.20 38.65 124.85
C LEU A 60 69.71 39.29 123.55
N VAL A 61 70.75 40.13 123.58
CA VAL A 61 71.37 40.68 122.36
C VAL A 61 71.92 39.55 121.49
N LYS A 62 72.64 38.60 122.10
CA LYS A 62 73.21 37.46 121.39
C LYS A 62 72.13 36.59 120.74
N ASN A 63 71.03 36.32 121.45
CA ASN A 63 69.91 35.54 120.90
C ASN A 63 69.18 36.31 119.80
N ALA A 64 69.01 37.63 119.92
CA ALA A 64 68.35 38.44 118.89
C ALA A 64 69.13 38.42 117.56
N GLU A 65 70.46 38.52 117.64
CA GLU A 65 71.35 38.45 116.48
C GLU A 65 71.32 37.06 115.81
N GLU A 66 71.23 35.98 116.59
CA GLU A 66 71.09 34.62 116.05
C GLU A 66 69.77 34.45 115.29
N HIS A 67 68.65 34.90 115.85
CA HIS A 67 67.35 34.86 115.18
C HIS A 67 67.30 35.75 113.92
N GLU A 68 67.94 36.93 113.94
CA GLU A 68 68.09 37.78 112.75
C GLU A 68 68.92 37.06 111.66
N SER A 69 70.03 36.43 112.04
CA SER A 69 70.91 35.72 111.09
C SER A 69 70.24 34.50 110.46
N ASN A 70 69.31 33.85 111.17
CA ASN A 70 68.56 32.70 110.68
C ASN A 70 67.30 33.09 109.89
N GLY A 71 67.05 34.38 109.64
CA GLY A 71 65.88 34.85 108.90
C GLY A 71 64.55 34.70 109.66
N ASN A 72 64.58 34.40 110.96
CA ASN A 72 63.39 34.30 111.80
C ASN A 72 63.06 35.68 112.41
N PHE A 73 62.63 36.59 111.55
CA PHE A 73 62.47 38.01 111.87
C PHE A 73 61.43 38.27 112.97
N SER A 74 60.38 37.45 113.08
CA SER A 74 59.32 37.57 114.08
C SER A 74 59.85 37.43 115.51
N GLU A 75 60.68 36.42 115.75
CA GLU A 75 61.33 36.18 117.05
C GLU A 75 62.42 37.22 117.33
N ALA A 76 63.20 37.63 116.31
CA ALA A 76 64.18 38.70 116.46
C ALA A 76 63.53 40.03 116.89
N ILE A 77 62.40 40.41 116.28
CA ILE A 77 61.60 41.59 116.65
C ILE A 77 61.15 41.52 118.11
N ARG A 78 60.68 40.36 118.56
CA ARG A 78 60.21 40.15 119.93
C ARG A 78 61.32 40.36 120.94
N ILE A 79 62.51 39.80 120.67
CA ILE A 79 63.68 39.93 121.55
C ILE A 79 64.24 41.35 121.55
N TYR A 80 64.33 42.03 120.40
CA TYR A 80 64.74 43.45 120.35
C TYR A 80 63.76 44.40 121.06
N THR A 81 62.46 44.10 121.05
CA THR A 81 61.47 44.84 121.84
C THR A 81 61.68 44.64 123.34
N GLN A 82 62.02 43.43 123.78
CA GLN A 82 62.38 43.15 125.18
C GLN A 82 63.70 43.85 125.58
N LEU A 83 64.69 43.87 124.69
CA LEU A 83 65.96 44.59 124.89
C LEU A 83 65.78 46.11 125.04
N ALA A 84 64.84 46.70 124.30
CA ALA A 84 64.47 48.11 124.46
C ALA A 84 63.91 48.39 125.85
N ARG A 85 62.98 47.56 126.36
CA ARG A 85 62.41 47.69 127.71
C ARG A 85 63.47 47.55 128.82
N ILE A 86 64.35 46.55 128.71
CA ILE A 86 65.44 46.37 129.68
C ILE A 86 66.41 47.57 129.65
N SER A 87 66.66 48.14 128.47
CA SER A 87 67.52 49.33 128.34
C SER A 87 66.87 50.61 128.89
N GLU A 88 65.53 50.69 128.86
CA GLU A 88 64.74 51.75 129.48
C GLU A 88 64.83 51.64 131.03
N GLU A 89 64.69 50.44 131.58
CA GLU A 89 64.87 50.17 133.02
C GLU A 89 66.29 50.49 133.52
N LEU A 90 67.32 50.33 132.67
CA LEU A 90 68.70 50.70 132.98
C LEU A 90 68.98 52.21 132.87
N GLY A 91 68.09 52.97 132.21
CA GLY A 91 68.23 54.41 131.97
C GLY A 91 69.09 54.79 130.76
N GLU A 92 69.36 53.85 129.86
CA GLU A 92 70.25 54.02 128.70
C GLU A 92 69.48 54.43 127.44
N LYS A 93 69.12 55.73 127.35
CA LYS A 93 68.28 56.26 126.25
C LYS A 93 68.83 55.99 124.85
N ASP A 94 70.14 56.02 124.66
CA ASP A 94 70.76 55.77 123.35
C ASP A 94 70.55 54.32 122.88
N ARG A 95 70.58 53.36 123.81
CA ARG A 95 70.38 51.94 123.47
C ARG A 95 68.93 51.58 123.22
N VAL A 96 68.00 52.20 123.95
CA VAL A 96 66.56 52.08 123.67
C VAL A 96 66.30 52.44 122.20
N ARG A 97 66.83 53.59 121.75
CA ARG A 97 66.70 54.04 120.37
C ARG A 97 67.31 53.07 119.36
N ILE A 98 68.50 52.54 119.61
CA ILE A 98 69.16 51.56 118.73
C ILE A 98 68.29 50.31 118.57
N PHE A 99 67.76 49.77 119.67
CA PHE A 99 66.92 48.57 119.61
C PHE A 99 65.56 48.84 118.96
N GLU A 100 64.95 49.99 119.19
CA GLU A 100 63.72 50.40 118.50
C GLU A 100 63.92 50.55 116.98
N ASP A 101 65.00 51.19 116.55
CA ASP A 101 65.32 51.35 115.14
C ASP A 101 65.60 49.99 114.48
N LYS A 102 66.29 49.09 115.19
CA LYS A 102 66.51 47.71 114.72
C LYS A 102 65.21 46.92 114.60
N THR A 103 64.27 47.12 115.52
CA THR A 103 62.94 46.51 115.48
C THR A 103 62.15 47.00 114.26
N LYS A 104 62.26 48.28 113.89
CA LYS A 104 61.64 48.83 112.67
C LYS A 104 62.26 48.25 111.40
N GLU A 105 63.58 48.13 111.35
CA GLU A 105 64.30 47.52 110.21
C GLU A 105 63.84 46.06 110.00
N LEU A 106 63.75 45.28 111.09
CA LEU A 106 63.33 43.89 111.01
C LEU A 106 61.86 43.72 110.62
N ARG A 107 60.96 44.63 111.04
CA ARG A 107 59.56 44.63 110.56
C ARG A 107 59.48 44.90 109.06
N GLN A 108 60.36 45.73 108.52
CA GLN A 108 60.46 45.92 107.07
C GLN A 108 60.96 44.64 106.38
N LYS A 109 61.96 43.95 106.93
CA LYS A 109 62.44 42.67 106.38
C LYS A 109 61.40 41.54 106.47
N GLU A 110 60.67 41.43 107.58
CA GLU A 110 59.61 40.45 107.77
C GLU A 110 58.45 40.66 106.79
N THR A 111 57.99 41.90 106.62
CA THR A 111 56.93 42.21 105.65
C THR A 111 57.34 41.92 104.21
N VAL A 112 58.62 42.09 103.87
CA VAL A 112 59.17 41.68 102.56
C VAL A 112 59.22 40.15 102.46
N SER A 113 59.65 39.44 103.51
CA SER A 113 59.72 37.97 103.53
C SER A 113 58.35 37.30 103.44
N ILE A 114 57.34 37.81 104.15
CA ILE A 114 55.96 37.29 104.09
C ILE A 114 55.38 37.53 102.69
N LYS A 115 55.55 38.74 102.15
CA LYS A 115 55.11 39.06 100.78
C LYS A 115 55.81 38.20 99.73
N ALA A 116 57.09 37.87 99.92
CA ALA A 116 57.83 36.98 99.03
C ALA A 116 57.27 35.55 99.07
N ALA A 117 57.00 35.01 100.26
CA ALA A 117 56.41 33.68 100.42
C ALA A 117 54.96 33.58 99.91
N GLU A 118 54.15 34.63 100.08
CA GLU A 118 52.81 34.73 99.50
C GLU A 118 52.86 34.78 97.96
N LEU A 119 53.83 35.52 97.40
CA LEU A 119 54.04 35.61 95.96
C LEU A 119 54.50 34.26 95.38
N GLU A 120 55.35 33.53 96.10
CA GLU A 120 55.79 32.18 95.70
C GLU A 120 54.63 31.17 95.69
N LYS A 121 53.80 31.12 96.75
CA LYS A 121 52.58 30.29 96.76
C LYS A 121 51.62 30.66 95.62
N ARG A 122 51.49 31.96 95.33
CA ARG A 122 50.63 32.43 94.24
C ARG A 122 51.15 31.99 92.86
N LYS A 123 52.48 31.92 92.69
CA LYS A 123 53.08 31.37 91.46
C LYS A 123 52.81 29.87 91.32
N GLU A 124 52.97 29.09 92.39
CA GLU A 124 52.67 27.65 92.37
C GLU A 124 51.20 27.37 92.01
N GLU A 125 50.25 28.14 92.55
CA GLU A 125 48.83 28.03 92.18
C GLU A 125 48.57 28.33 90.69
N LEU A 126 49.23 29.36 90.16
CA LEU A 126 49.10 29.76 88.76
C LEU A 126 49.72 28.72 87.82
N ASP A 127 50.85 28.10 88.20
CA ASP A 127 51.46 27.01 87.45
C ASP A 127 50.53 25.78 87.33
N VAL A 128 49.92 25.36 88.44
CA VAL A 128 48.96 24.22 88.42
C VAL A 128 47.72 24.54 87.57
N GLN A 129 47.22 25.78 87.62
CA GLN A 129 46.12 26.22 86.78
C GLN A 129 46.49 26.23 85.30
N ARG A 130 47.71 26.66 84.97
CA ARG A 130 48.22 26.67 83.59
C ARG A 130 48.25 25.25 83.01
N ASP A 131 48.80 24.28 83.74
CA ASP A 131 48.96 22.90 83.27
C ASP A 131 47.59 22.22 83.05
N SER A 132 46.63 22.44 83.96
CA SER A 132 45.27 21.94 83.78
C SER A 132 44.58 22.55 82.56
N LEU A 133 44.74 23.86 82.33
CA LEU A 133 44.18 24.52 81.15
C LEU A 133 44.83 24.02 79.85
N MET A 134 46.12 23.72 79.88
CA MET A 134 46.85 23.16 78.74
C MET A 134 46.29 21.81 78.32
N GLU A 135 46.17 20.87 79.27
CA GLU A 135 45.62 19.54 78.99
C GLU A 135 44.19 19.64 78.41
N GLN A 136 43.39 20.53 78.96
CA GLN A 136 42.04 20.78 78.46
C GLN A 136 41.99 21.45 77.08
N ALA A 137 42.95 22.31 76.74
CA ALA A 137 43.04 22.96 75.43
C ALA A 137 43.43 21.95 74.34
N GLU A 138 44.36 21.04 74.64
CA GLU A 138 44.78 19.97 73.73
C GLU A 138 43.65 18.96 73.49
N LEU A 139 42.88 18.63 74.54
CA LEU A 139 41.72 17.76 74.42
C LEU A 139 40.61 18.40 73.56
N ASP A 140 40.35 19.70 73.74
CA ASP A 140 39.40 20.43 72.89
C ASP A 140 39.85 20.52 71.43
N MET A 141 41.17 20.66 71.19
CA MET A 141 41.76 20.59 69.85
C MET A 141 41.52 19.23 69.20
N ALA A 142 41.79 18.14 69.93
CA ALA A 142 41.56 16.78 69.44
C ALA A 142 40.08 16.51 69.14
N GLN A 143 39.16 17.13 69.89
CA GLN A 143 37.71 17.01 69.70
C GLN A 143 37.14 17.98 68.64
N GLY A 144 37.96 18.84 68.03
CA GLY A 144 37.51 19.82 67.03
C GLY A 144 36.75 21.02 67.62
N LYS A 145 36.80 21.23 68.94
CA LYS A 145 36.19 22.37 69.66
C LYS A 145 37.14 23.57 69.64
N PHE A 146 37.45 24.07 68.46
CA PHE A 146 38.49 25.08 68.25
C PHE A 146 38.28 26.37 69.06
N ASP A 147 37.03 26.83 69.23
CA ASP A 147 36.75 28.05 70.01
C ASP A 147 37.12 27.91 71.48
N ALA A 148 36.77 26.77 72.08
CA ALA A 148 37.10 26.49 73.48
C ALA A 148 38.62 26.31 73.68
N ALA A 149 39.31 25.70 72.72
CA ALA A 149 40.77 25.59 72.71
C ALA A 149 41.47 26.96 72.58
N ILE A 150 40.99 27.84 71.69
CA ILE A 150 41.55 29.20 71.50
C ILE A 150 41.43 30.00 72.79
N ASP A 151 40.27 29.97 73.45
CA ASP A 151 40.05 30.72 74.69
C ASP A 151 40.92 30.19 75.83
N LYS A 152 41.15 28.87 75.90
CA LYS A 152 42.06 28.26 76.86
C LYS A 152 43.52 28.63 76.58
N PHE A 153 44.00 28.59 75.33
CA PHE A 153 45.37 29.03 75.00
C PHE A 153 45.60 30.52 75.30
N LYS A 154 44.59 31.39 75.11
CA LYS A 154 44.68 32.79 75.51
C LYS A 154 44.79 32.97 77.03
N LYS A 155 44.04 32.17 77.81
CA LYS A 155 44.14 32.17 79.28
C LYS A 155 45.49 31.65 79.77
N ILE A 156 46.02 30.59 79.15
CA ILE A 156 47.36 30.06 79.44
C ILE A 156 48.43 31.12 79.16
N ALA A 157 48.30 31.85 78.05
CA ALA A 157 49.21 32.96 77.73
C ALA A 157 49.15 34.07 78.79
N GLN A 158 47.95 34.45 79.26
CA GLN A 158 47.78 35.43 80.33
C GLN A 158 48.42 34.96 81.65
N ILE A 159 48.18 33.71 82.05
CA ILE A 159 48.80 33.13 83.25
C ILE A 159 50.33 33.10 83.12
N SER A 160 50.86 32.76 81.94
CA SER A 160 52.31 32.75 81.68
C SER A 160 52.92 34.16 81.76
N THR A 161 52.20 35.20 81.35
CA THR A 161 52.64 36.59 81.59
C THR A 161 52.63 36.97 83.07
N GLU A 162 51.66 36.49 83.86
CA GLU A 162 51.58 36.74 85.31
C GLU A 162 52.71 36.04 86.08
N LEU A 163 53.20 34.91 85.59
CA LEU A 163 54.36 34.19 86.13
C LEU A 163 55.71 34.87 85.80
N GLY A 164 55.72 35.77 84.82
CA GLY A 164 56.92 36.47 84.34
C GLY A 164 57.63 35.78 83.18
N GLU A 165 56.98 34.81 82.52
CA GLU A 165 57.53 33.99 81.43
C GLU A 165 57.05 34.51 80.07
N ALA A 166 57.66 35.60 79.61
CA ALA A 166 57.21 36.29 78.38
C ALA A 166 57.32 35.43 77.11
N GLU A 167 58.40 34.64 76.98
CA GLU A 167 58.60 33.77 75.80
C GLU A 167 57.53 32.68 75.71
N VAL A 168 57.19 32.07 76.84
CA VAL A 168 56.15 31.04 76.95
C VAL A 168 54.77 31.61 76.63
N ALA A 169 54.49 32.84 77.07
CA ALA A 169 53.24 33.52 76.73
C ALA A 169 53.10 33.77 75.22
N ASP A 170 54.17 34.18 74.53
CA ASP A 170 54.17 34.41 73.09
C ASP A 170 53.98 33.12 72.29
N GLU A 171 54.55 32.01 72.75
CA GLU A 171 54.31 30.69 72.16
C GLU A 171 52.83 30.29 72.21
N TYR A 172 52.15 30.48 73.34
CA TYR A 172 50.72 30.16 73.46
C TYR A 172 49.82 31.12 72.68
N GLN A 173 50.20 32.40 72.56
CA GLN A 173 49.52 33.31 71.64
C GLN A 173 49.66 32.86 70.18
N THR A 174 50.84 32.35 69.80
CA THR A 174 51.08 31.81 68.46
C THR A 174 50.26 30.55 68.20
N ARG A 175 50.21 29.62 69.17
CA ARG A 175 49.33 28.42 69.10
C ARG A 175 47.86 28.80 68.98
N ALA A 176 47.40 29.84 69.68
CA ALA A 176 46.03 30.35 69.54
C ALA A 176 45.76 30.88 68.12
N LYS A 177 46.71 31.61 67.51
CA LYS A 177 46.60 32.10 66.12
C LYS A 177 46.59 30.95 65.11
N GLU A 178 47.51 29.99 65.21
CA GLU A 178 47.52 28.80 64.35
C GLU A 178 46.20 28.02 64.45
N THR A 179 45.63 27.93 65.66
CA THR A 179 44.33 27.28 65.87
C THR A 179 43.19 28.04 65.20
N THR A 180 43.21 29.39 65.23
CA THR A 180 42.22 30.19 64.49
C THR A 180 42.34 30.01 62.98
N GLU A 181 43.55 29.91 62.45
CA GLU A 181 43.80 29.67 61.04
C GLU A 181 43.33 28.28 60.61
N LYS A 182 43.63 27.23 61.40
CA LYS A 182 43.12 25.86 61.18
C LYS A 182 41.60 25.81 61.19
N LYS A 183 40.94 26.51 62.12
CA LYS A 183 39.47 26.63 62.14
C LYS A 183 38.94 27.30 60.86
N ALA A 184 39.54 28.41 60.45
CA ALA A 184 39.15 29.13 59.25
C ALA A 184 39.34 28.29 57.98
N GLU A 185 40.44 27.54 57.89
CA GLU A 185 40.69 26.60 56.80
C GLU A 185 39.65 25.49 56.74
N LEU A 186 39.36 24.83 57.87
CA LEU A 186 38.33 23.79 57.95
C LEU A 186 36.93 24.32 57.62
N THR A 187 36.61 25.54 58.05
CA THR A 187 35.34 26.20 57.70
C THR A 187 35.25 26.46 56.20
N ARG A 188 36.31 26.96 55.58
CA ARG A 188 36.38 27.16 54.12
C ARG A 188 36.27 25.84 53.35
N ARG A 189 36.95 24.78 53.81
CA ARG A 189 36.84 23.43 53.24
C ARG A 189 35.41 22.91 53.34
N PHE A 190 34.76 23.05 54.50
CA PHE A 190 33.38 22.63 54.70
C PHE A 190 32.39 23.41 53.82
N GLU A 191 32.54 24.73 53.71
CA GLU A 191 31.73 25.56 52.82
C GLU A 191 31.95 25.22 51.34
N PHE A 192 33.20 24.94 50.94
CA PHE A 192 33.54 24.48 49.60
C PHE A 192 32.92 23.11 49.32
N GLU A 193 33.04 22.14 50.22
CA GLU A 193 32.40 20.83 50.09
C GLU A 193 30.86 20.93 50.00
N LYS A 194 30.25 21.83 50.78
CA LYS A 194 28.81 22.09 50.69
C LYS A 194 28.42 22.63 49.30
N LYS A 195 29.22 23.57 48.75
CA LYS A 195 29.03 24.09 47.39
C LYS A 195 29.23 23.00 46.34
N VAL A 196 30.27 22.16 46.46
CA VAL A 196 30.51 21.02 45.57
C VAL A 196 29.31 20.06 45.60
N LYS A 197 28.81 19.68 46.78
CA LYS A 197 27.60 18.82 46.89
C LYS A 197 26.39 19.42 46.20
N THR A 198 26.16 20.74 46.32
CA THR A 198 25.04 21.40 45.62
C THR A 198 25.22 21.41 44.10
N LEU A 199 26.44 21.68 43.62
CA LEU A 199 26.78 21.67 42.20
C LEU A 199 26.71 20.26 41.61
N GLU A 200 27.06 19.22 42.38
CA GLU A 200 26.91 17.83 41.94
C GLU A 200 25.45 17.45 41.72
N VAL A 201 24.54 17.89 42.58
CA VAL A 201 23.09 17.66 42.41
C VAL A 201 22.58 18.38 41.14
N GLN A 202 22.98 19.63 40.94
CA GLN A 202 22.62 20.40 39.74
C GLN A 202 23.15 19.75 38.46
N ARG A 203 24.43 19.32 38.48
CA ARG A 203 25.04 18.60 37.35
C ARG A 203 24.29 17.31 37.04
N ARG A 204 23.90 16.51 38.04
CA ARG A 204 23.13 15.27 37.82
C ARG A 204 21.80 15.56 37.12
N GLU A 205 21.10 16.61 37.52
CA GLU A 205 19.85 17.01 36.87
C GLU A 205 20.07 17.48 35.43
N ILE A 206 21.14 18.22 35.16
CA ILE A 206 21.51 18.63 33.79
C ILE A 206 21.84 17.41 32.92
N LEU A 207 22.61 16.46 33.45
CA LEU A 207 22.93 15.23 32.72
C LEU A 207 21.69 14.39 32.42
N ARG A 208 20.76 14.28 33.37
CA ARG A 208 19.47 13.63 33.15
C ARG A 208 18.70 14.28 32.00
N ARG A 209 18.65 15.62 31.95
CA ARG A 209 18.02 16.36 30.85
C ARG A 209 18.76 16.20 29.53
N ALA A 210 20.10 16.12 29.56
CA ALA A 210 20.91 15.88 28.38
C ALA A 210 20.60 14.50 27.79
N GLU A 211 20.51 13.47 28.63
CA GLU A 211 20.12 12.11 28.22
C GLU A 211 18.69 12.07 27.67
N GLU A 212 17.74 12.79 28.27
CA GLU A 212 16.38 12.95 27.74
C GLU A 212 16.33 13.68 26.39
N ALA A 213 17.23 14.65 26.16
CA ALA A 213 17.37 15.32 24.88
C ALA A 213 17.93 14.38 23.82
N VAL A 214 18.97 13.59 24.15
CA VAL A 214 19.50 12.53 23.27
C VAL A 214 18.43 11.49 22.95
N ALA A 215 17.65 11.05 23.93
CA ALA A 215 16.55 10.09 23.71
C ALA A 215 15.44 10.63 22.80
N ARG A 216 15.28 11.95 22.73
CA ARG A 216 14.36 12.65 21.81
C ARG A 216 14.99 13.01 20.47
N GLU A 217 16.24 12.59 20.23
CA GLU A 217 17.04 12.95 19.05
C GLU A 217 17.27 14.47 18.90
N ASP A 218 17.14 15.24 19.99
CA ASP A 218 17.43 16.67 20.03
C ASP A 218 18.91 16.89 20.43
N TYR A 219 19.78 16.53 19.50
CA TYR A 219 21.23 16.55 19.70
C TYR A 219 21.80 17.96 19.93
N LEU A 220 21.14 19.01 19.43
CA LEU A 220 21.57 20.40 19.65
C LEU A 220 21.39 20.77 21.12
N SER A 221 20.19 20.57 21.66
CA SER A 221 19.88 20.79 23.08
C SER A 221 20.73 19.90 23.99
N ALA A 222 20.98 18.65 23.59
CA ALA A 222 21.89 17.76 24.32
C ALA A 222 23.32 18.31 24.37
N SER A 223 23.84 18.87 23.27
CA SER A 223 25.19 19.46 23.25
C SER A 223 25.33 20.63 24.22
N GLU A 224 24.32 21.50 24.29
CA GLU A 224 24.31 22.67 25.20
C GLU A 224 24.26 22.22 26.67
N LEU A 225 23.48 21.18 26.97
CA LEU A 225 23.37 20.64 28.33
C LEU A 225 24.67 19.93 28.78
N TYR A 226 25.35 19.21 27.89
CA TYR A 226 26.66 18.65 28.19
C TYR A 226 27.74 19.74 28.37
N GLU A 227 27.67 20.84 27.61
CA GLU A 227 28.55 22.00 27.79
C GLU A 227 28.33 22.67 29.16
N GLN A 228 27.07 22.81 29.61
CA GLN A 228 26.75 23.27 30.97
C GLN A 228 27.27 22.32 32.06
N ALA A 229 27.15 21.00 31.86
CA ALA A 229 27.70 19.99 32.79
C ALA A 229 29.24 20.02 32.86
N SER A 230 29.90 20.31 31.73
CA SER A 230 31.34 20.55 31.66
C SER A 230 31.76 21.77 32.49
N ALA A 231 31.09 22.92 32.28
CA ALA A 231 31.35 24.15 33.04
C ALA A 231 31.19 23.95 34.56
N MET A 232 30.13 23.25 34.99
CA MET A 232 29.93 22.92 36.42
C MET A 232 31.04 22.02 36.98
N SER A 233 31.54 21.07 36.18
CA SER A 233 32.61 20.16 36.59
C SER A 233 33.95 20.89 36.73
N SER A 234 34.22 21.89 35.88
CA SER A 234 35.38 22.77 36.00
C SER A 234 35.33 23.62 37.28
N VAL A 235 34.17 24.19 37.64
CA VAL A 235 34.00 24.96 38.89
C VAL A 235 34.22 24.10 40.15
N MET A 236 33.96 22.80 40.08
CA MET A 236 34.23 21.84 41.16
C MET A 236 35.68 21.32 41.20
N ALA A 237 36.57 21.84 40.33
CA ALA A 237 37.94 21.35 40.14
C ALA A 237 38.02 19.86 39.74
N GLN A 238 37.03 19.37 38.99
CA GLN A 238 36.99 18.02 38.41
C GLN A 238 37.31 18.08 36.91
N GLU A 239 38.56 18.41 36.56
CA GLU A 239 38.98 18.72 35.17
C GLU A 239 38.74 17.55 34.21
N GLU A 240 39.10 16.32 34.60
CA GLU A 240 38.89 15.11 33.78
C GLU A 240 37.41 14.92 33.39
N ARG A 241 36.49 15.17 34.34
CA ARG A 241 35.05 15.07 34.08
C ARG A 241 34.55 16.21 33.19
N ALA A 242 35.10 17.41 33.35
CA ALA A 242 34.76 18.54 32.50
C ALA A 242 35.13 18.27 31.05
N GLU A 243 36.30 17.67 30.81
CA GLU A 243 36.76 17.29 29.48
C GLU A 243 35.85 16.24 28.84
N ILE A 244 35.48 15.18 29.58
CA ILE A 244 34.55 14.14 29.09
C ILE A 244 33.21 14.75 28.63
N PHE A 245 32.63 15.66 29.41
CA PHE A 245 31.36 16.30 29.02
C PHE A 245 31.53 17.26 27.84
N LEU A 246 32.68 17.92 27.72
CA LEU A 246 32.98 18.78 26.58
C LEU A 246 33.14 17.98 25.29
N GLU A 247 33.84 16.84 25.33
CA GLU A 247 33.93 15.91 24.20
C GLU A 247 32.55 15.40 23.82
N ARG A 248 31.75 14.98 24.81
CA ARG A 248 30.38 14.53 24.56
C ARG A 248 29.52 15.62 23.91
N SER A 249 29.67 16.88 24.31
CA SER A 249 29.01 18.01 23.67
C SER A 249 29.40 18.16 22.19
N LYS A 250 30.70 18.06 21.87
CA LYS A 250 31.20 18.11 20.48
C LYS A 250 30.63 16.98 19.63
N GLU A 251 30.61 15.75 20.15
CA GLU A 251 30.01 14.60 19.47
C GLU A 251 28.53 14.84 19.12
N MET A 252 27.74 15.38 20.06
CA MET A 252 26.32 15.68 19.81
C MET A 252 26.14 16.75 18.73
N ARG A 253 27.02 17.76 18.71
CA ARG A 253 27.01 18.81 17.68
C ARG A 253 27.36 18.26 16.29
N GLU A 254 28.34 17.37 16.20
CA GLU A 254 28.69 16.67 14.96
C GLU A 254 27.52 15.80 14.46
N ILE A 255 26.87 15.02 15.34
CA ILE A 255 25.69 14.23 14.99
C ILE A 255 24.57 15.11 14.45
N TYR A 256 24.31 16.25 15.08
CA TYR A 256 23.30 17.22 14.62
C TYR A 256 23.60 17.75 13.21
N GLU A 257 24.84 18.17 12.94
CA GLU A 257 25.24 18.66 11.62
C GLU A 257 25.13 17.57 10.53
N ASP A 258 25.48 16.33 10.87
CA ASP A 258 25.36 15.17 9.99
C ASP A 258 23.90 14.88 9.63
N ILE A 259 22.99 14.90 10.62
CA ILE A 259 21.55 14.71 10.41
C ILE A 259 21.02 15.83 9.53
N ARG A 260 21.36 17.08 9.84
CA ARG A 260 20.92 18.24 9.04
C ARG A 260 21.37 18.13 7.58
N ARG A 261 22.63 17.74 7.33
CA ARG A 261 23.15 17.52 5.97
C ARG A 261 22.37 16.42 5.24
N ARG A 262 22.07 15.30 5.91
CA ARG A 262 21.26 14.22 5.34
C ARG A 262 19.83 14.67 5.03
N GLU A 263 19.20 15.45 5.91
CA GLU A 263 17.87 16.01 5.64
C GLU A 263 17.88 16.96 4.44
N GLU A 264 18.88 17.84 4.33
CA GLU A 264 19.03 18.73 3.17
C GLU A 264 19.23 17.92 1.87
N GLU A 265 20.07 16.87 1.90
CA GLU A 265 20.22 15.94 0.78
C GLU A 265 18.94 15.18 0.45
N GLU A 266 18.18 14.73 1.45
CA GLU A 266 16.91 14.03 1.25
C GLU A 266 15.83 14.95 0.69
N ARG A 267 15.76 16.22 1.15
CA ARG A 267 14.88 17.24 0.57
C ARG A 267 15.25 17.51 -0.88
N ALA A 268 16.53 17.67 -1.19
CA ALA A 268 16.99 17.84 -2.57
C ALA A 268 16.67 16.62 -3.45
N ARG A 269 16.85 15.40 -2.93
CA ARG A 269 16.45 14.16 -3.63
C ARG A 269 14.94 14.09 -3.82
N ALA A 270 14.14 14.47 -2.83
CA ALA A 270 12.69 14.47 -2.92
C ALA A 270 12.17 15.52 -3.91
N GLU A 271 12.80 16.70 -3.98
CA GLU A 271 12.49 17.72 -4.99
C GLU A 271 12.83 17.25 -6.41
N MET A 272 14.00 16.64 -6.60
CA MET A 272 14.39 16.05 -7.87
C MET A 272 13.45 14.90 -8.29
N GLU A 273 13.04 14.05 -7.35
CA GLU A 273 12.09 12.96 -7.62
C GLU A 273 10.68 13.49 -7.95
N ARG A 274 10.23 14.57 -7.28
CA ARG A 274 8.97 15.24 -7.65
C ARG A 274 9.01 15.79 -9.07
N LEU A 275 10.08 16.50 -9.43
CA LEU A 275 10.27 17.02 -10.79
C LEU A 275 10.30 15.89 -11.81
N ARG A 276 10.93 14.76 -11.47
CA ARG A 276 10.94 13.56 -12.31
C ARG A 276 9.53 12.99 -12.52
N ILE A 277 8.74 12.82 -11.45
CA ILE A 277 7.36 12.32 -11.54
C ILE A 277 6.51 13.26 -12.40
N ASP A 278 6.63 14.59 -12.21
CA ASP A 278 5.88 15.56 -13.00
C ASP A 278 6.22 15.49 -14.50
N LEU A 279 7.50 15.30 -14.84
CA LEU A 279 7.95 15.11 -16.22
C LEU A 279 7.48 13.77 -16.81
N GLU A 280 7.47 12.69 -16.02
CA GLU A 280 6.93 11.39 -16.42
C GLU A 280 5.41 11.48 -16.72
N ASP A 281 4.66 12.21 -15.89
CA ASP A 281 3.24 12.47 -16.08
C ASP A 281 2.95 13.32 -17.32
N GLN A 282 3.75 14.37 -17.57
CA GLN A 282 3.64 15.20 -18.77
C GLN A 282 3.97 14.41 -20.04
N ARG A 283 4.97 13.54 -19.97
CA ARG A 283 5.28 12.59 -21.05
C ARG A 283 4.11 11.64 -21.31
N ALA A 284 3.56 11.02 -20.27
CA ALA A 284 2.42 10.12 -20.40
C ALA A 284 1.19 10.80 -21.02
N LYS A 285 0.87 12.03 -20.59
CA LYS A 285 -0.19 12.86 -21.20
C LYS A 285 0.07 13.16 -22.68
N SER A 286 1.32 13.41 -23.06
CA SER A 286 1.68 13.66 -24.45
C SER A 286 1.50 12.41 -25.32
N LEU A 287 1.85 11.23 -24.80
CA LEU A 287 1.64 9.96 -25.48
C LEU A 287 0.16 9.63 -25.68
N THR A 288 -0.68 9.82 -24.66
CA THR A 288 -2.13 9.59 -24.80
C THR A 288 -2.77 10.53 -25.83
N ILE A 289 -2.35 11.80 -25.86
CA ILE A 289 -2.80 12.76 -26.89
C ILE A 289 -2.32 12.32 -28.28
N ALA A 290 -1.11 11.78 -28.40
CA ALA A 290 -0.58 11.29 -29.67
C ALA A 290 -1.37 10.08 -30.20
N GLU A 291 -1.64 9.11 -29.34
CA GLU A 291 -2.44 7.92 -29.66
C GLU A 291 -3.87 8.28 -30.07
N GLU A 292 -4.55 9.13 -29.29
CA GLU A 292 -5.89 9.62 -29.65
C GLU A 292 -5.89 10.36 -30.99
N ALA A 293 -4.83 11.12 -31.28
CA ALA A 293 -4.70 11.84 -32.54
C ALA A 293 -4.49 10.87 -33.71
N LEU A 294 -3.74 9.78 -33.53
CA LEU A 294 -3.61 8.70 -34.52
C LEU A 294 -4.97 8.03 -34.80
N GLU A 295 -5.72 7.67 -33.77
CA GLU A 295 -7.06 7.05 -33.92
C GLU A 295 -8.05 7.97 -34.66
N LYS A 296 -7.94 9.28 -34.42
CA LYS A 296 -8.79 10.29 -35.08
C LYS A 296 -8.30 10.62 -36.50
N GLY A 297 -7.16 10.09 -36.95
CA GLY A 297 -6.53 10.37 -38.24
C GLY A 297 -5.90 11.76 -38.34
N LYS A 298 -5.55 12.38 -37.20
CA LYS A 298 -4.88 13.69 -37.09
C LYS A 298 -3.36 13.51 -36.96
N PHE A 299 -2.73 12.93 -37.97
CA PHE A 299 -1.31 12.54 -37.96
C PHE A 299 -0.33 13.67 -37.63
N SER A 300 -0.55 14.88 -38.16
CA SER A 300 0.25 16.06 -37.79
C SER A 300 0.20 16.40 -36.29
N LYS A 301 -0.96 16.25 -35.65
CA LYS A 301 -1.11 16.45 -34.20
C LYS A 301 -0.41 15.32 -33.43
N ALA A 302 -0.54 14.08 -33.89
CA ALA A 302 0.14 12.94 -33.28
C ALA A 302 1.67 13.10 -33.31
N ALA A 303 2.23 13.48 -34.45
CA ALA A 303 3.68 13.71 -34.59
C ALA A 303 4.18 14.79 -33.61
N LYS A 304 3.46 15.92 -33.48
CA LYS A 304 3.81 16.96 -32.49
C LYS A 304 3.78 16.43 -31.05
N SER A 305 2.76 15.66 -30.68
CA SER A 305 2.67 15.12 -29.33
C SER A 305 3.74 14.05 -29.02
N TYR A 306 4.22 13.32 -30.04
CA TYR A 306 5.42 12.47 -29.89
C TYR A 306 6.71 13.29 -29.76
N GLU A 307 6.84 14.44 -30.43
CA GLU A 307 7.97 15.37 -30.19
C GLU A 307 7.96 15.94 -28.77
N ASP A 308 6.79 16.32 -28.26
CA ASP A 308 6.64 16.76 -26.86
C ASP A 308 7.05 15.64 -25.89
N ALA A 309 6.59 14.40 -26.12
CA ALA A 309 7.01 13.24 -25.33
C ALA A 309 8.53 12.96 -25.41
N ALA A 310 9.14 13.21 -26.57
CA ALA A 310 10.60 13.11 -26.75
C ALA A 310 11.34 14.18 -25.94
N LYS A 311 10.84 15.42 -25.92
CA LYS A 311 11.40 16.52 -25.13
C LYS A 311 11.36 16.20 -23.63
N PHE A 312 10.21 15.77 -23.11
CA PHE A 312 10.11 15.35 -21.71
C PHE A 312 11.02 14.15 -21.38
N SER A 313 11.19 13.22 -22.31
CA SER A 313 12.13 12.09 -22.13
C SER A 313 13.59 12.55 -22.10
N LEU A 314 13.94 13.62 -22.83
CA LEU A 314 15.28 14.21 -22.80
C LEU A 314 15.52 14.96 -21.49
N ASP A 315 14.52 15.69 -21.00
CA ASP A 315 14.55 16.37 -19.70
C ASP A 315 14.68 15.37 -18.53
N LEU A 316 14.13 14.16 -18.67
CA LEU A 316 14.33 13.02 -17.76
C LEU A 316 15.73 12.35 -17.88
N GLY A 317 16.56 12.76 -18.84
CA GLY A 317 17.86 12.15 -19.12
C GLY A 317 17.81 10.85 -19.94
N GLU A 318 16.64 10.44 -20.43
CA GLU A 318 16.42 9.20 -21.17
C GLU A 318 16.65 9.37 -22.68
N LYS A 319 17.91 9.63 -23.07
CA LYS A 319 18.29 9.94 -24.47
C LYS A 319 17.80 8.91 -25.50
N GLN A 320 17.88 7.61 -25.18
CA GLN A 320 17.45 6.54 -26.09
C GLN A 320 15.93 6.55 -26.33
N VAL A 321 15.16 6.82 -25.27
CA VAL A 321 13.69 6.91 -25.36
C VAL A 321 13.29 8.14 -26.17
N ALA A 322 13.95 9.28 -25.93
CA ALA A 322 13.78 10.49 -26.72
C ALA A 322 14.08 10.27 -28.22
N THR A 323 15.16 9.54 -28.55
CA THR A 323 15.46 9.17 -29.95
C THR A 323 14.39 8.27 -30.56
N GLY A 324 13.77 7.38 -29.77
CA GLY A 324 12.65 6.54 -30.22
C GLY A 324 11.41 7.37 -30.58
N PHE A 325 11.02 8.30 -29.71
CA PHE A 325 9.85 9.16 -29.95
C PHE A 325 10.07 10.18 -31.08
N THR A 326 11.28 10.73 -31.23
CA THR A 326 11.61 11.58 -32.40
C THR A 326 11.59 10.80 -33.71
N ALA A 327 12.09 9.56 -33.72
CA ALA A 327 12.00 8.68 -34.88
C ALA A 327 10.53 8.37 -35.23
N GLN A 328 9.69 8.04 -34.23
CA GLN A 328 8.25 7.82 -34.45
C GLN A 328 7.53 9.07 -34.99
N ALA A 329 7.81 10.25 -34.43
CA ALA A 329 7.25 11.50 -34.92
C ALA A 329 7.64 11.78 -36.38
N ARG A 330 8.90 11.50 -36.73
CA ARG A 330 9.43 11.62 -38.10
C ARG A 330 8.76 10.63 -39.04
N ASP A 331 8.68 9.36 -38.67
CA ASP A 331 8.01 8.31 -39.45
C ASP A 331 6.55 8.65 -39.74
N ILE A 332 5.82 9.18 -38.74
CA ILE A 332 4.43 9.61 -38.91
C ILE A 332 4.31 10.77 -39.91
N ARG A 333 5.27 11.70 -39.92
CA ARG A 333 5.30 12.81 -40.90
C ARG A 333 5.62 12.33 -42.30
N GLU A 334 6.63 11.49 -42.44
CA GLU A 334 7.06 10.95 -43.74
C GLU A 334 5.94 10.08 -44.36
N LYS A 335 5.28 9.25 -43.54
CA LYS A 335 4.17 8.38 -43.96
C LYS A 335 2.80 9.03 -43.87
N GLU A 336 2.68 10.30 -43.52
CA GLU A 336 1.39 10.99 -43.38
C GLU A 336 0.46 10.81 -44.60
N PRO A 337 0.89 10.93 -45.87
CA PRO A 337 0.00 10.73 -47.02
C PRO A 337 -0.49 9.28 -47.12
N GLU A 338 0.36 8.30 -46.82
CA GLU A 338 0.02 6.87 -46.83
C GLU A 338 -0.96 6.54 -45.70
N LEU A 339 -0.66 6.97 -44.47
CA LEU A 339 -1.52 6.80 -43.30
C LEU A 339 -2.89 7.47 -43.49
N ARG A 340 -2.95 8.63 -44.15
CA ARG A 340 -4.23 9.26 -44.52
C ARG A 340 -5.01 8.43 -45.54
N LYS A 341 -4.35 7.79 -46.49
CA LYS A 341 -4.98 6.89 -47.46
C LYS A 341 -5.52 5.64 -46.77
N GLU A 342 -4.70 4.98 -45.96
CA GLU A 342 -5.07 3.81 -45.16
C GLU A 342 -6.22 4.11 -44.21
N PHE A 343 -6.20 5.26 -43.51
CA PHE A 343 -7.29 5.66 -42.62
C PHE A 343 -8.61 5.89 -43.36
N ARG A 344 -8.56 6.45 -44.57
CA ARG A 344 -9.74 6.58 -45.43
C ARG A 344 -10.26 5.22 -45.89
N GLU A 345 -9.36 4.30 -46.25
CA GLU A 345 -9.70 2.93 -46.63
C GLU A 345 -10.29 2.15 -45.45
N GLU A 346 -9.74 2.27 -44.25
CA GLU A 346 -10.26 1.63 -43.05
C GLU A 346 -11.63 2.19 -42.67
N LYS A 347 -11.85 3.51 -42.77
CA LYS A 347 -13.19 4.10 -42.61
C LYS A 347 -14.19 3.57 -43.65
N ARG A 348 -13.74 3.30 -44.88
CA ARG A 348 -14.59 2.62 -45.90
C ARG A 348 -14.87 1.18 -45.48
N ARG A 349 -13.87 0.42 -45.05
CA ARG A 349 -14.02 -0.96 -44.55
C ARG A 349 -14.99 -1.05 -43.38
N VAL A 350 -14.92 -0.14 -42.40
CA VAL A 350 -15.85 -0.10 -41.26
C VAL A 350 -17.31 0.08 -41.72
N LYS A 351 -17.56 0.96 -42.70
CA LYS A 351 -18.92 1.11 -43.29
C LYS A 351 -19.38 -0.17 -43.98
N ILE A 352 -18.49 -0.83 -44.72
CA ILE A 352 -18.76 -2.11 -45.38
C ILE A 352 -19.08 -3.20 -44.35
N ARG A 353 -18.28 -3.32 -43.28
CA ARG A 353 -18.50 -4.25 -42.17
C ARG A 353 -19.86 -4.06 -41.50
N LYS A 354 -20.29 -2.80 -41.27
CA LYS A 354 -21.63 -2.50 -40.73
C LYS A 354 -22.75 -2.99 -41.67
N LYS A 355 -22.66 -2.69 -42.97
CA LYS A 355 -23.63 -3.19 -43.98
C LYS A 355 -23.67 -4.71 -44.00
N ARG A 356 -22.51 -5.36 -43.99
CA ARG A 356 -22.39 -6.83 -43.90
C ARG A 356 -23.04 -7.39 -42.64
N GLY A 357 -22.84 -6.76 -41.49
CA GLY A 357 -23.49 -7.17 -40.23
C GLY A 357 -25.02 -7.16 -40.30
N HIS A 358 -25.62 -6.18 -40.99
CA HIS A 358 -27.06 -6.17 -41.24
C HIS A 358 -27.51 -7.29 -42.19
N LEU A 359 -26.74 -7.58 -43.24
CA LEU A 359 -27.04 -8.67 -44.15
C LEU A 359 -26.92 -10.03 -43.46
N LEU A 360 -25.94 -10.24 -42.58
CA LEU A 360 -25.82 -11.49 -41.83
C LEU A 360 -27.04 -11.76 -40.95
N LYS A 361 -27.51 -10.75 -40.21
CA LYS A 361 -28.77 -10.89 -39.44
C LYS A 361 -29.97 -11.25 -40.33
N LYS A 362 -30.00 -10.74 -41.57
CA LYS A 362 -31.05 -11.09 -42.54
C LYS A 362 -30.90 -12.53 -43.05
N ALA A 363 -29.68 -12.99 -43.31
CA ALA A 363 -29.41 -14.37 -43.70
C ALA A 363 -29.80 -15.35 -42.58
N ASP A 364 -29.47 -15.03 -41.33
CA ASP A 364 -29.83 -15.84 -40.16
C ASP A 364 -31.36 -15.93 -40.02
N ALA A 365 -32.08 -14.83 -40.21
CA ALA A 365 -33.55 -14.84 -40.21
C ALA A 365 -34.16 -15.70 -41.32
N PHE A 366 -33.51 -15.79 -42.50
CA PHE A 366 -33.93 -16.70 -43.57
C PHE A 366 -33.63 -18.16 -43.25
N LEU A 367 -32.50 -18.44 -42.59
CA LEU A 367 -32.16 -19.77 -42.11
C LEU A 367 -33.16 -20.28 -41.06
N GLU A 368 -33.58 -19.42 -40.12
CA GLU A 368 -34.59 -19.76 -39.11
C GLU A 368 -35.96 -20.11 -39.72
N ARG A 369 -36.29 -19.57 -40.89
CA ARG A 369 -37.52 -19.87 -41.64
C ARG A 369 -37.38 -21.05 -42.61
N GLU A 370 -36.20 -21.65 -42.69
CA GLU A 370 -35.83 -22.66 -43.68
C GLU A 370 -35.98 -22.19 -45.15
N GLU A 371 -35.79 -20.90 -45.39
CA GLU A 371 -35.76 -20.26 -46.72
C GLU A 371 -34.31 -20.25 -47.23
N TYR A 372 -33.77 -21.45 -47.48
CA TYR A 372 -32.34 -21.65 -47.72
C TYR A 372 -31.81 -20.96 -48.99
N LEU A 373 -32.63 -20.81 -50.04
CA LEU A 373 -32.23 -20.08 -51.26
C LEU A 373 -32.05 -18.58 -51.01
N ASP A 374 -32.96 -17.97 -50.25
CA ASP A 374 -32.87 -16.55 -49.91
C ASP A 374 -31.69 -16.30 -48.98
N ALA A 375 -31.46 -17.20 -48.01
CA ALA A 375 -30.26 -17.18 -47.16
C ALA A 375 -28.97 -17.25 -48.01
N SER A 376 -28.90 -18.17 -48.98
CA SER A 376 -27.76 -18.33 -49.91
C SER A 376 -27.48 -17.04 -50.69
N GLY A 377 -28.53 -16.41 -51.23
CA GLY A 377 -28.40 -15.13 -51.95
C GLY A 377 -27.88 -13.98 -51.08
N VAL A 378 -28.26 -13.94 -49.80
CA VAL A 378 -27.74 -12.94 -48.86
C VAL A 378 -26.29 -13.22 -48.48
N PHE A 379 -25.90 -14.49 -48.28
CA PHE A 379 -24.51 -14.85 -48.01
C PHE A 379 -23.57 -14.51 -49.16
N LEU A 380 -23.98 -14.67 -50.42
CA LEU A 380 -23.17 -14.24 -51.58
C LEU A 380 -22.92 -12.72 -51.59
N ARG A 381 -23.93 -11.91 -51.25
CA ARG A 381 -23.75 -10.45 -51.09
C ARG A 381 -22.81 -10.11 -49.93
N CYS A 382 -22.85 -10.88 -48.83
CA CYS A 382 -21.88 -10.76 -47.75
C CYS A 382 -20.45 -11.10 -48.19
N ALA A 383 -20.29 -12.08 -49.09
CA ALA A 383 -19.00 -12.46 -49.65
C ALA A 383 -18.43 -11.34 -50.55
N GLU A 384 -19.25 -10.74 -51.42
CA GLU A 384 -18.88 -9.59 -52.26
C GLU A 384 -18.42 -8.40 -51.40
N LEU A 385 -19.21 -8.01 -50.40
CA LEU A 385 -18.82 -6.95 -49.46
C LEU A 385 -17.52 -7.28 -48.70
N SER A 386 -17.26 -8.57 -48.45
CA SER A 386 -16.01 -8.99 -47.79
C SER A 386 -14.80 -8.88 -48.74
N LYS A 387 -14.98 -9.14 -50.04
CA LYS A 387 -13.95 -8.88 -51.06
C LYS A 387 -13.67 -7.38 -51.20
N ASP A 388 -14.71 -6.54 -51.22
CA ASP A 388 -14.57 -5.08 -51.28
C ASP A 388 -13.85 -4.51 -50.04
N ALA A 389 -13.97 -5.19 -48.89
CA ALA A 389 -13.25 -4.84 -47.67
C ALA A 389 -11.81 -5.38 -47.65
N GLY A 390 -11.39 -6.19 -48.62
CA GLY A 390 -10.08 -6.88 -48.64
C GLY A 390 -10.00 -8.11 -47.73
N GLU A 391 -11.13 -8.62 -47.22
CA GLU A 391 -11.20 -9.76 -46.30
C GLU A 391 -11.46 -11.07 -47.09
N THR A 392 -10.45 -11.58 -47.79
CA THR A 392 -10.58 -12.74 -48.70
C THR A 392 -11.02 -14.03 -48.00
N ASP A 393 -10.58 -14.26 -46.77
CA ASP A 393 -10.89 -15.49 -46.04
C ASP A 393 -12.36 -15.52 -45.60
N ARG A 394 -12.88 -14.38 -45.13
CA ARG A 394 -14.31 -14.25 -44.83
C ARG A 394 -15.17 -14.32 -46.08
N ALA A 395 -14.69 -13.82 -47.21
CA ALA A 395 -15.39 -14.00 -48.48
C ALA A 395 -15.53 -15.49 -48.83
N LYS A 396 -14.47 -16.29 -48.66
CA LYS A 396 -14.51 -17.75 -48.84
C LYS A 396 -15.46 -18.44 -47.87
N GLU A 397 -15.46 -18.02 -46.60
CA GLU A 397 -16.39 -18.55 -45.59
C GLU A 397 -17.86 -18.31 -45.99
N PHE A 398 -18.20 -17.09 -46.41
CA PHE A 398 -19.57 -16.78 -46.83
C PHE A 398 -19.97 -17.48 -48.12
N THR A 399 -19.04 -17.71 -49.07
CA THR A 399 -19.35 -18.55 -50.23
C THR A 399 -19.63 -20.00 -49.83
N LEU A 400 -18.85 -20.55 -48.89
CA LEU A 400 -19.05 -21.91 -48.40
C LEU A 400 -20.40 -22.05 -47.69
N ARG A 401 -20.77 -21.09 -46.83
CA ARG A 401 -22.11 -21.05 -46.20
C ARG A 401 -23.23 -20.92 -47.23
N ALA A 402 -23.03 -20.15 -48.30
CA ALA A 402 -24.02 -20.04 -49.37
C ALA A 402 -24.23 -21.37 -50.09
N ASP A 403 -23.16 -22.16 -50.29
CA ASP A 403 -23.21 -23.49 -50.89
C ASP A 403 -23.83 -24.53 -49.93
N GLU A 404 -23.53 -24.46 -48.63
CA GLU A 404 -24.23 -25.28 -47.61
C GLU A 404 -25.74 -25.02 -47.57
N CYS A 405 -26.17 -23.76 -47.77
CA CYS A 405 -27.60 -23.45 -47.89
C CYS A 405 -28.21 -24.12 -49.14
N ARG A 406 -27.47 -24.15 -50.26
CA ARG A 406 -27.93 -24.82 -51.49
C ARG A 406 -27.99 -26.33 -51.34
N THR A 407 -27.06 -26.94 -50.61
CA THR A 407 -27.11 -28.38 -50.33
C THR A 407 -28.31 -28.72 -49.43
N LYS A 408 -28.57 -27.95 -48.38
CA LYS A 408 -29.75 -28.12 -47.52
C LYS A 408 -31.07 -27.94 -48.27
N GLU A 409 -31.14 -26.96 -49.17
CA GLU A 409 -32.31 -26.80 -50.04
C GLU A 409 -32.52 -28.03 -50.93
N LYS A 410 -31.43 -28.58 -51.49
CA LYS A 410 -31.49 -29.79 -52.31
C LYS A 410 -31.96 -30.99 -51.48
N GLU A 411 -31.44 -31.17 -50.27
CA GLU A 411 -31.88 -32.22 -49.34
C GLU A 411 -33.37 -32.08 -48.97
N LYS A 412 -33.83 -30.86 -48.68
CA LYS A 412 -35.24 -30.56 -48.42
C LYS A 412 -36.13 -30.92 -49.62
N ARG A 413 -35.68 -30.60 -50.84
CA ARG A 413 -36.37 -31.01 -52.07
C ARG A 413 -36.39 -32.52 -52.25
N ASP A 414 -35.27 -33.20 -52.06
CA ASP A 414 -35.18 -34.66 -52.17
C ASP A 414 -36.09 -35.36 -51.14
N GLU A 415 -36.17 -34.84 -49.91
CA GLU A 415 -37.07 -35.35 -48.88
C GLU A 415 -38.54 -35.16 -49.27
N LEU A 416 -38.90 -33.98 -49.81
CA LEU A 416 -40.27 -33.73 -50.29
C LEU A 416 -40.63 -34.61 -51.49
N LEU A 417 -39.70 -34.85 -52.42
CA LEU A 417 -39.88 -35.81 -53.52
C LEU A 417 -40.12 -37.22 -53.00
N ASP A 418 -39.38 -37.66 -51.99
CA ASP A 418 -39.58 -38.96 -51.36
C ASP A 418 -40.93 -39.08 -50.68
N ARG A 419 -41.40 -38.01 -50.01
CA ARG A 419 -42.75 -37.98 -49.42
C ARG A 419 -43.82 -38.09 -50.50
N VAL A 420 -43.66 -37.37 -51.62
CA VAL A 420 -44.57 -37.47 -52.77
C VAL A 420 -44.52 -38.87 -53.38
N ALA A 421 -43.33 -39.45 -53.57
CA ALA A 421 -43.16 -40.81 -54.10
C ALA A 421 -43.79 -41.87 -53.18
N LYS A 422 -43.62 -41.75 -51.86
CA LYS A 422 -44.27 -42.62 -50.86
C LYS A 422 -45.78 -42.48 -50.89
N ALA A 423 -46.29 -41.25 -51.00
CA ALA A 423 -47.72 -41.01 -51.10
C ALA A 423 -48.32 -41.57 -52.40
N LEU A 424 -47.65 -41.35 -53.54
CA LEU A 424 -48.05 -41.94 -54.82
C LEU A 424 -48.00 -43.47 -54.78
N ARG A 425 -46.96 -44.06 -54.18
CA ARG A 425 -46.87 -45.50 -53.94
C ARG A 425 -48.07 -45.99 -53.14
N ALA A 426 -48.40 -45.33 -52.04
CA ALA A 426 -49.56 -45.69 -51.22
C ALA A 426 -50.88 -45.60 -52.02
N VAL A 427 -51.07 -44.55 -52.84
CA VAL A 427 -52.24 -44.41 -53.71
C VAL A 427 -52.31 -45.55 -54.73
N ILE A 428 -51.19 -45.87 -55.39
CA ILE A 428 -51.12 -46.95 -56.37
C ILE A 428 -51.40 -48.29 -55.70
N THR A 429 -50.78 -48.58 -54.55
CA THR A 429 -51.01 -49.81 -53.79
C THR A 429 -52.47 -49.95 -53.40
N LEU A 430 -53.11 -48.89 -52.89
CA LEU A 430 -54.53 -48.91 -52.55
C LEU A 430 -55.41 -49.20 -53.76
N ARG A 431 -55.06 -48.69 -54.95
CA ARG A 431 -55.83 -48.91 -56.17
C ARG A 431 -55.59 -50.28 -56.79
N LEU A 432 -54.38 -50.82 -56.67
CA LEU A 432 -54.07 -52.20 -57.07
C LEU A 432 -54.72 -53.26 -56.15
N MET A 433 -55.21 -52.89 -54.97
CA MET A 433 -56.03 -53.79 -54.15
C MET A 433 -57.45 -53.97 -54.70
N GLU A 434 -57.90 -53.10 -55.61
CA GLU A 434 -59.19 -53.26 -56.30
C GLU A 434 -59.03 -54.28 -57.45
N PRO A 435 -59.74 -55.41 -57.45
CA PRO A 435 -59.50 -56.52 -58.39
C PRO A 435 -59.72 -56.12 -59.86
N GLU A 436 -60.64 -55.19 -60.13
CA GLU A 436 -60.87 -54.63 -61.47
C GLU A 436 -59.68 -53.84 -61.99
N ILE A 437 -58.98 -53.12 -61.10
CA ILE A 437 -57.82 -52.30 -61.47
C ILE A 437 -56.60 -53.20 -61.57
N ALA A 438 -56.40 -54.11 -60.62
CA ALA A 438 -55.30 -55.06 -60.65
C ALA A 438 -55.25 -55.81 -61.99
N SER A 439 -56.36 -56.46 -62.37
CA SER A 439 -56.46 -57.19 -63.64
C SER A 439 -56.20 -56.31 -64.87
N GLU A 440 -56.68 -55.06 -64.85
CA GLU A 440 -56.38 -54.09 -65.90
C GLU A 440 -54.89 -53.75 -65.96
N VAL A 441 -54.22 -53.52 -64.84
CA VAL A 441 -52.78 -53.18 -64.80
C VAL A 441 -51.90 -54.36 -65.21
N PHE A 442 -52.25 -55.59 -64.84
CA PHE A 442 -51.54 -56.80 -65.30
C PHE A 442 -51.61 -56.99 -66.81
N SER A 443 -52.63 -56.44 -67.49
CA SER A 443 -52.79 -56.53 -68.95
C SER A 443 -51.98 -55.48 -69.73
N TRP A 444 -51.27 -54.57 -69.06
CA TRP A 444 -50.56 -53.49 -69.74
C TRP A 444 -49.17 -53.93 -70.22
N GLU A 445 -48.91 -53.78 -71.51
CA GLU A 445 -47.53 -53.67 -72.03
C GLU A 445 -46.89 -52.43 -71.39
N GLU A 446 -45.64 -52.60 -70.93
CA GLU A 446 -44.87 -51.67 -70.09
C GLU A 446 -45.26 -50.19 -70.25
N LEU A 447 -45.74 -49.59 -69.16
CA LEU A 447 -46.32 -48.25 -69.20
C LEU A 447 -45.63 -47.31 -68.22
N THR A 448 -45.08 -46.21 -68.75
CA THR A 448 -44.27 -45.25 -67.99
C THR A 448 -44.98 -43.90 -67.84
N ALA A 449 -45.04 -43.40 -66.61
CA ALA A 449 -45.64 -42.12 -66.25
C ALA A 449 -44.62 -41.23 -65.53
N VAL A 450 -44.33 -40.05 -66.06
CA VAL A 450 -43.47 -39.06 -65.40
C VAL A 450 -44.34 -38.09 -64.61
N VAL A 451 -44.13 -38.00 -63.30
CA VAL A 451 -44.73 -37.01 -62.41
C VAL A 451 -43.72 -35.89 -62.17
N LYS A 452 -43.94 -34.73 -62.77
CA LYS A 452 -43.12 -33.52 -62.61
C LYS A 452 -43.75 -32.58 -61.58
N VAL A 453 -43.14 -32.52 -60.42
CA VAL A 453 -43.52 -31.64 -59.32
C VAL A 453 -42.80 -30.29 -59.47
N TRP A 454 -43.53 -29.23 -59.85
CA TRP A 454 -42.94 -27.94 -60.27
C TRP A 454 -42.01 -27.30 -59.23
N ASP A 455 -42.32 -27.50 -57.96
CA ASP A 455 -41.63 -26.95 -56.79
C ASP A 455 -40.52 -27.86 -56.25
N ILE A 456 -40.35 -29.07 -56.79
CA ILE A 456 -39.44 -30.05 -56.19
C ILE A 456 -38.56 -30.79 -57.22
N GLY A 457 -39.15 -31.38 -58.25
CA GLY A 457 -38.45 -32.19 -59.26
C GLY A 457 -39.35 -33.26 -59.87
N SER A 458 -38.78 -34.28 -60.53
CA SER A 458 -39.56 -35.31 -61.23
C SER A 458 -39.32 -36.72 -60.66
N CYS A 459 -40.37 -37.53 -60.63
CA CYS A 459 -40.28 -38.97 -60.45
C CYS A 459 -40.95 -39.71 -61.61
N THR A 460 -40.47 -40.90 -61.93
CA THR A 460 -41.04 -41.77 -62.95
C THR A 460 -41.69 -42.96 -62.27
N ILE A 461 -42.87 -43.33 -62.75
CA ILE A 461 -43.62 -44.51 -62.33
C ILE A 461 -43.66 -45.45 -63.52
N THR A 462 -43.10 -46.65 -63.38
CA THR A 462 -43.11 -47.68 -64.41
C THR A 462 -43.99 -48.83 -63.95
N PHE A 463 -45.01 -49.13 -64.75
CA PHE A 463 -45.89 -50.28 -64.57
C PHE A 463 -45.41 -51.42 -65.48
N LYS A 464 -45.00 -52.54 -64.89
CA LYS A 464 -44.58 -53.74 -65.61
C LYS A 464 -45.09 -54.98 -64.88
N GLU A 465 -45.80 -55.85 -65.60
CA GLU A 465 -46.29 -57.14 -65.07
C GLU A 465 -47.09 -57.01 -63.76
N GLY A 466 -47.90 -55.95 -63.63
CA GLY A 466 -48.71 -55.68 -62.43
C GLY A 466 -47.96 -55.04 -61.25
N GLU A 467 -46.64 -54.87 -61.34
CA GLU A 467 -45.85 -54.11 -60.36
C GLU A 467 -45.65 -52.65 -60.79
N ALA A 468 -45.77 -51.74 -59.82
CA ALA A 468 -45.50 -50.33 -60.02
C ALA A 468 -44.20 -49.93 -59.31
N THR A 469 -43.17 -49.64 -60.10
CA THR A 469 -41.88 -49.15 -59.60
C THR A 469 -41.82 -47.64 -59.72
N ILE A 470 -41.39 -46.95 -58.66
CA ILE A 470 -41.21 -45.49 -58.68
C ILE A 470 -39.72 -45.20 -58.57
N THR A 471 -39.16 -44.61 -59.63
CA THR A 471 -37.76 -44.18 -59.71
C THR A 471 -37.68 -42.66 -59.68
N ARG A 472 -36.57 -42.12 -59.14
CA ARG A 472 -36.32 -40.67 -59.17
C ARG A 472 -35.81 -40.28 -60.56
N GLY A 473 -36.19 -39.08 -61.02
CA GLY A 473 -35.79 -38.55 -62.33
C GLY A 473 -36.89 -38.67 -63.39
N GLU A 474 -36.66 -38.00 -64.51
CA GLU A 474 -37.53 -38.03 -65.68
C GLU A 474 -37.02 -39.11 -66.65
N ALA A 475 -37.83 -40.13 -66.93
CA ALA A 475 -37.49 -41.13 -67.94
C ALA A 475 -37.43 -40.51 -69.33
N ALA A 476 -36.45 -40.96 -70.13
CA ALA A 476 -36.21 -40.45 -71.48
C ALA A 476 -37.40 -40.67 -72.43
N LYS A 477 -38.18 -41.75 -72.22
CA LYS A 477 -39.43 -42.02 -72.92
C LYS A 477 -40.51 -42.21 -71.88
N SER A 478 -41.59 -41.42 -71.97
CA SER A 478 -42.74 -41.50 -71.08
C SER A 478 -44.02 -41.63 -71.90
N ASN A 479 -44.88 -42.58 -71.58
CA ASN A 479 -46.20 -42.69 -72.21
C ASN A 479 -47.14 -41.57 -71.74
N MET A 480 -46.90 -41.04 -70.54
CA MET A 480 -47.61 -39.90 -69.95
C MET A 480 -46.67 -39.06 -69.10
N LYS A 481 -46.92 -37.74 -69.09
CA LYS A 481 -46.35 -36.78 -68.16
C LYS A 481 -47.45 -36.03 -67.43
N ILE A 482 -47.40 -35.98 -66.11
CA ILE A 482 -48.27 -35.17 -65.26
C ILE A 482 -47.43 -34.14 -64.52
N GLU A 483 -47.82 -32.87 -64.60
CA GLU A 483 -47.08 -31.76 -64.00
C GLU A 483 -47.97 -30.94 -63.06
N GLY A 484 -47.44 -30.48 -61.94
CA GLY A 484 -48.15 -29.57 -61.02
C GLY A 484 -47.32 -29.30 -59.76
N THR A 485 -47.76 -28.40 -58.89
CA THR A 485 -47.14 -28.26 -57.56
C THR A 485 -47.39 -29.50 -56.72
N SER A 486 -46.53 -29.75 -55.73
CA SER A 486 -46.66 -30.88 -54.81
C SER A 486 -48.04 -30.96 -54.19
N GLU A 487 -48.55 -29.83 -53.70
CA GLU A 487 -49.89 -29.69 -53.15
C GLU A 487 -51.00 -30.00 -54.18
N ASN A 488 -50.85 -29.54 -55.43
CA ASN A 488 -51.85 -29.76 -56.47
C ASN A 488 -51.85 -31.21 -56.93
N LEU A 489 -50.69 -31.83 -57.12
CA LEU A 489 -50.58 -33.25 -57.45
C LEU A 489 -51.15 -34.13 -56.34
N MET A 490 -50.92 -33.79 -55.08
CA MET A 490 -51.52 -34.50 -53.95
C MET A 490 -53.05 -34.35 -53.90
N LYS A 491 -53.58 -33.13 -54.12
CA LYS A 491 -55.03 -32.89 -54.21
C LYS A 491 -55.66 -33.65 -55.39
N PHE A 492 -54.92 -33.78 -56.49
CA PHE A 492 -55.32 -34.55 -57.66
C PHE A 492 -55.36 -36.03 -57.38
N SER A 493 -54.31 -36.58 -56.77
CA SER A 493 -54.24 -38.00 -56.45
C SER A 493 -55.20 -38.41 -55.34
N SER A 494 -55.51 -37.52 -54.41
CA SER A 494 -56.48 -37.79 -53.34
C SER A 494 -57.94 -37.67 -53.77
N GLY A 495 -58.22 -37.38 -55.05
CA GLY A 495 -59.60 -37.16 -55.54
C GLY A 495 -60.27 -35.89 -55.00
N ARG A 496 -59.52 -34.95 -54.40
CA ARG A 496 -60.07 -33.70 -53.83
C ARG A 496 -60.44 -32.66 -54.87
N PHE A 497 -59.93 -32.77 -56.09
CA PHE A 497 -60.43 -31.95 -57.18
C PHE A 497 -61.80 -32.47 -57.64
N ASN A 498 -62.85 -31.72 -57.28
CA ASN A 498 -64.26 -32.00 -57.63
C ASN A 498 -64.46 -32.40 -59.10
N HIS A 499 -63.65 -31.85 -60.00
CA HIS A 499 -63.51 -32.30 -61.38
C HIS A 499 -62.02 -32.30 -61.76
N ALA A 500 -61.46 -33.46 -62.08
CA ALA A 500 -60.10 -33.56 -62.59
C ALA A 500 -59.93 -32.75 -63.90
N THR A 501 -60.98 -32.63 -64.70
CA THR A 501 -61.06 -31.73 -65.86
C THR A 501 -60.93 -30.26 -65.48
N TRP A 502 -61.45 -29.84 -64.33
CA TRP A 502 -61.35 -28.46 -63.85
C TRP A 502 -59.95 -28.13 -63.31
N ALA A 503 -59.31 -29.08 -62.63
CA ALA A 503 -57.91 -28.93 -62.22
C ALA A 503 -56.96 -28.77 -63.43
N LYS A 504 -57.26 -29.48 -64.52
CA LYS A 504 -56.57 -29.33 -65.82
C LYS A 504 -56.88 -27.99 -66.48
N TYR A 505 -58.15 -27.60 -66.51
CA TYR A 505 -58.61 -26.33 -67.09
C TYR A 505 -57.97 -25.12 -66.40
N MET A 506 -57.91 -25.12 -65.06
CA MET A 506 -57.28 -24.07 -64.27
C MET A 506 -55.74 -24.10 -64.31
N GLY A 507 -55.15 -25.01 -65.08
CA GLY A 507 -53.70 -25.16 -65.20
C GLY A 507 -52.99 -25.61 -63.93
N LYS A 508 -53.73 -26.08 -62.90
CA LYS A 508 -53.16 -26.53 -61.62
C LYS A 508 -52.45 -27.87 -61.73
N VAL A 509 -52.92 -28.69 -62.68
CA VAL A 509 -52.29 -29.95 -63.08
C VAL A 509 -52.30 -30.03 -64.60
N ARG A 510 -51.16 -30.27 -65.23
CA ARG A 510 -51.06 -30.47 -66.68
C ARG A 510 -50.78 -31.93 -66.96
N THR A 511 -51.59 -32.57 -67.81
CA THR A 511 -51.27 -33.92 -68.30
C THR A 511 -50.97 -33.87 -69.79
N LYS A 512 -49.90 -34.56 -70.21
CA LYS A 512 -49.45 -34.71 -71.60
C LYS A 512 -49.22 -36.19 -71.86
N GLY A 513 -49.61 -36.71 -73.01
CA GLY A 513 -49.46 -38.13 -73.36
C GLY A 513 -50.59 -38.62 -74.25
N ALA A 514 -50.48 -39.85 -74.76
CA ALA A 514 -51.56 -40.45 -75.53
C ALA A 514 -52.82 -40.57 -74.67
N LYS A 515 -53.99 -40.22 -75.22
CA LYS A 515 -55.27 -40.17 -74.46
C LYS A 515 -55.56 -41.48 -73.73
N ASN A 516 -55.23 -42.61 -74.35
CA ASN A 516 -55.39 -43.94 -73.75
C ASN A 516 -54.47 -44.14 -72.54
N SER A 517 -53.18 -43.79 -72.64
CA SER A 517 -52.21 -43.87 -71.53
C SER A 517 -52.58 -42.91 -70.40
N VAL A 518 -53.02 -41.69 -70.72
CA VAL A 518 -53.48 -40.70 -69.74
C VAL A 518 -54.68 -41.22 -68.96
N ASN A 519 -55.68 -41.78 -69.63
CA ASN A 519 -56.88 -42.30 -68.97
C ASN A 519 -56.54 -43.50 -68.07
N LYS A 520 -55.72 -44.43 -68.57
CA LYS A 520 -55.22 -45.60 -67.82
C LYS A 520 -54.53 -45.19 -66.52
N ILE A 521 -53.52 -44.31 -66.61
CA ILE A 521 -52.76 -43.87 -65.44
C ILE A 521 -53.59 -43.00 -64.50
N GLU A 522 -54.45 -42.12 -65.02
CA GLU A 522 -55.31 -41.30 -64.16
C GLU A 522 -56.31 -42.13 -63.35
N LYS A 523 -56.74 -43.29 -63.88
CA LYS A 523 -57.60 -44.22 -63.15
C LYS A 523 -56.88 -44.83 -61.93
N ILE A 524 -55.56 -45.04 -62.01
CA ILE A 524 -54.73 -45.50 -60.88
C ILE A 524 -54.37 -44.34 -59.96
N LEU A 525 -53.87 -43.24 -60.51
CA LEU A 525 -53.31 -42.16 -59.69
C LEU A 525 -54.35 -41.35 -58.96
N LYS A 526 -55.64 -41.48 -59.30
CA LYS A 526 -56.75 -40.84 -58.58
C LYS A 526 -57.46 -41.86 -57.71
N LEU A 527 -57.50 -41.58 -56.41
CA LEU A 527 -58.44 -42.25 -55.52
C LEU A 527 -59.87 -41.85 -55.88
N PRO A 528 -60.84 -42.78 -55.78
CA PRO A 528 -62.24 -42.42 -55.87
C PRO A 528 -62.56 -41.40 -54.77
N PRO A 529 -63.40 -40.38 -55.05
CA PRO A 529 -63.77 -39.42 -54.03
C PRO A 529 -64.41 -40.16 -52.85
N LEU A 530 -63.96 -39.85 -51.63
CA LEU A 530 -64.57 -40.41 -50.43
C LEU A 530 -66.07 -40.10 -50.42
N GLU A 531 -66.93 -41.02 -49.96
CA GLU A 531 -68.40 -40.82 -49.92
C GLU A 531 -68.81 -39.49 -49.25
N ARG A 532 -68.02 -39.02 -48.28
CA ARG A 532 -68.19 -37.71 -47.64
C ARG A 532 -68.01 -36.52 -48.57
N ASP A 533 -67.11 -36.63 -49.55
CA ASP A 533 -66.88 -35.60 -50.55
C ASP A 533 -67.93 -35.69 -51.66
N LEU A 534 -68.45 -36.88 -51.99
CA LEU A 534 -69.66 -37.05 -52.81
C LEU A 534 -70.91 -36.39 -52.18
N GLU A 535 -71.11 -36.52 -50.86
CA GLU A 535 -72.17 -35.80 -50.13
C GLU A 535 -72.00 -34.27 -50.22
N LYS A 536 -70.77 -33.75 -50.20
CA LYS A 536 -70.49 -32.32 -50.41
C LYS A 536 -70.73 -31.90 -51.86
N VAL A 537 -70.35 -32.73 -52.84
CA VAL A 537 -70.59 -32.47 -54.26
C VAL A 537 -72.08 -32.38 -54.53
N TYR A 538 -72.91 -33.27 -53.98
CA TYR A 538 -74.38 -33.20 -54.08
C TYR A 538 -74.94 -31.92 -53.44
N ASN A 539 -74.40 -31.48 -52.30
CA ASN A 539 -74.83 -30.23 -51.67
C ASN A 539 -74.39 -29.00 -52.48
N TYR A 540 -73.20 -29.01 -53.09
CA TYR A 540 -72.72 -27.92 -53.93
C TYR A 540 -73.44 -27.86 -55.28
N THR A 541 -73.72 -28.98 -55.94
CA THR A 541 -74.53 -28.99 -57.17
C THR A 541 -75.97 -28.60 -56.87
N ALA A 542 -76.55 -28.99 -55.72
CA ALA A 542 -77.84 -28.50 -55.29
C ALA A 542 -77.83 -26.98 -55.02
N LEU A 543 -76.77 -26.44 -54.40
CA LEU A 543 -76.58 -25.00 -54.20
C LEU A 543 -76.35 -24.25 -55.51
N PHE A 544 -75.64 -24.84 -56.47
CA PHE A 544 -75.37 -24.23 -57.79
C PHE A 544 -76.61 -24.26 -58.69
N LEU A 545 -77.41 -25.34 -58.63
CA LEU A 545 -78.72 -25.41 -59.27
C LEU A 545 -79.69 -24.41 -58.63
N ALA A 546 -79.75 -24.34 -57.30
CA ALA A 546 -80.57 -23.35 -56.61
C ALA A 546 -80.12 -21.91 -56.93
N GLY A 547 -78.81 -21.64 -56.91
CA GLY A 547 -78.23 -20.35 -57.26
C GLY A 547 -78.43 -19.99 -58.74
N GLY A 548 -78.34 -20.96 -59.65
CA GLY A 548 -78.63 -20.78 -61.07
C GLY A 548 -80.10 -20.49 -61.33
N VAL A 549 -81.02 -21.18 -60.64
CA VAL A 549 -82.47 -20.90 -60.70
C VAL A 549 -82.78 -19.52 -60.13
N ILE A 550 -82.16 -19.13 -59.01
CA ILE A 550 -82.30 -17.79 -58.42
C ILE A 550 -81.76 -16.72 -59.36
N ALA A 551 -80.59 -16.94 -59.97
CA ALA A 551 -80.00 -16.00 -60.92
C ALA A 551 -80.86 -15.85 -62.17
N LEU A 552 -81.45 -16.93 -62.68
CA LEU A 552 -82.33 -16.92 -63.83
C LEU A 552 -83.67 -16.23 -63.50
N LEU A 553 -84.20 -16.44 -62.30
CA LEU A 553 -85.35 -15.68 -61.77
C LEU A 553 -85.01 -14.19 -61.58
N LEU A 554 -83.79 -13.85 -61.16
CA LEU A 554 -83.31 -12.47 -61.06
C LEU A 554 -83.15 -11.81 -62.42
N ILE A 555 -82.65 -12.53 -63.42
CA ILE A 555 -82.56 -12.06 -64.81
C ILE A 555 -83.97 -11.83 -65.37
N VAL A 556 -84.89 -12.78 -65.17
CA VAL A 556 -86.30 -12.63 -65.57
C VAL A 556 -86.95 -11.44 -64.85
N PHE A 557 -86.68 -11.26 -63.55
CA PHE A 557 -87.18 -10.12 -62.78
C PHE A 557 -86.62 -8.78 -63.27
N LEU A 558 -85.32 -8.72 -63.61
CA LEU A 558 -84.66 -7.54 -64.18
C LEU A 558 -85.17 -7.20 -65.59
N VAL A 559 -85.47 -8.20 -66.41
CA VAL A 559 -86.05 -8.01 -67.74
C VAL A 559 -87.51 -7.54 -67.65
N LEU A 560 -88.27 -8.03 -66.67
CA LEU A 560 -89.69 -7.66 -66.49
C LEU A 560 -89.90 -6.33 -65.74
N ASN A 561 -88.91 -5.84 -64.98
CA ASN A 561 -89.00 -4.56 -64.23
C ASN A 561 -87.79 -3.63 -64.46
N PRO A 562 -87.60 -3.10 -65.68
CA PRO A 562 -86.40 -2.33 -66.04
C PRO A 562 -86.27 -0.97 -65.32
N PHE A 563 -87.37 -0.40 -64.80
CA PHE A 563 -87.39 0.95 -64.20
C PHE A 563 -87.18 1.00 -62.67
N ARG A 564 -87.02 -0.15 -61.99
CA ARG A 564 -86.75 -0.22 -60.53
C ARG A 564 -85.31 -0.69 -60.20
N THR A 565 -84.36 -0.40 -61.08
CA THR A 565 -82.97 -0.89 -60.98
C THR A 565 -82.08 -0.08 -60.04
N THR A 566 -82.47 1.14 -59.66
CA THR A 566 -81.67 2.02 -58.78
C THR A 566 -81.63 1.53 -57.33
N GLY A 567 -82.73 1.03 -56.78
CA GLY A 567 -82.76 0.49 -55.40
C GLY A 567 -82.02 -0.84 -55.24
N LEU A 568 -82.02 -1.68 -56.29
CA LEU A 568 -81.32 -2.97 -56.26
C LEU A 568 -79.80 -2.79 -56.30
N PHE A 569 -79.31 -1.81 -57.07
CA PHE A 569 -77.88 -1.51 -57.15
C PHE A 569 -77.33 -0.95 -55.83
N GLU A 570 -78.08 -0.07 -55.16
CA GLU A 570 -77.73 0.44 -53.82
C GLU A 570 -77.65 -0.69 -52.78
N TRP A 571 -78.62 -1.62 -52.80
CA TRP A 571 -78.64 -2.77 -51.89
C TRP A 571 -77.49 -3.76 -52.15
N ILE A 572 -77.21 -4.09 -53.43
CA ILE A 572 -76.09 -4.97 -53.80
C ILE A 572 -74.74 -4.30 -53.49
N LYS A 573 -74.62 -2.99 -53.68
CA LYS A 573 -73.41 -2.22 -53.35
C LYS A 573 -73.20 -2.14 -51.83
N GLY A 574 -74.27 -2.00 -51.05
CA GLY A 574 -74.26 -2.14 -49.60
C GLY A 574 -73.78 -3.52 -49.17
N PHE A 575 -74.39 -4.58 -49.70
CA PHE A 575 -74.04 -5.98 -49.39
C PHE A 575 -72.59 -6.32 -49.77
N MET A 576 -72.13 -5.88 -50.94
CA MET A 576 -70.75 -6.10 -51.41
C MET A 576 -69.72 -5.32 -50.58
N ASN A 577 -70.06 -4.12 -50.10
CA ASN A 577 -69.18 -3.36 -49.21
C ASN A 577 -69.03 -4.04 -47.83
N THR A 578 -70.09 -4.66 -47.30
CA THR A 578 -70.03 -5.44 -46.06
C THR A 578 -69.17 -6.71 -46.21
N VAL A 579 -69.20 -7.36 -47.38
CA VAL A 579 -68.39 -8.56 -47.65
C VAL A 579 -66.92 -8.20 -47.97
N ARG A 580 -66.68 -7.05 -48.61
CA ARG A 580 -65.33 -6.62 -49.05
C ARG A 580 -64.52 -5.93 -47.94
N ALA A 581 -65.17 -5.41 -46.91
CA ALA A 581 -64.51 -4.74 -45.78
C ALA A 581 -63.74 -5.69 -44.86
N GLY A 582 -63.95 -7.01 -44.93
CA GLY A 582 -63.12 -7.99 -44.18
C GLY A 582 -62.94 -7.65 -42.70
N THR A 583 -63.92 -6.99 -42.08
CA THR A 583 -63.89 -6.66 -40.67
C THR A 583 -64.25 -7.92 -39.89
N THR A 584 -63.25 -8.44 -39.18
CA THR A 584 -63.46 -9.29 -38.02
C THR A 584 -64.54 -8.66 -37.14
N ILE A 585 -65.59 -9.42 -36.87
CA ILE A 585 -66.63 -9.07 -35.91
C ILE A 585 -65.99 -9.13 -34.53
N ASP A 586 -65.47 -7.99 -34.05
CA ASP A 586 -65.04 -7.81 -32.66
C ASP A 586 -66.03 -6.99 -31.82
N ASN A 587 -67.23 -6.69 -32.35
CA ASN A 587 -68.32 -6.12 -31.56
C ASN A 587 -69.52 -7.07 -31.53
N ILE A 588 -69.47 -8.06 -30.63
CA ILE A 588 -70.60 -8.95 -30.28
C ILE A 588 -71.53 -8.31 -29.23
N GLU A 589 -71.16 -7.19 -28.61
CA GLU A 589 -71.98 -6.52 -27.58
C GLU A 589 -73.27 -5.85 -28.10
N THR A 590 -73.37 -5.55 -29.40
CA THR A 590 -74.61 -4.97 -29.98
C THR A 590 -75.58 -6.02 -30.53
N LEU A 591 -75.18 -7.30 -30.60
CA LEU A 591 -76.05 -8.42 -31.00
C LEU A 591 -76.58 -9.21 -29.79
N LEU A 592 -75.91 -9.14 -28.63
CA LEU A 592 -76.38 -9.77 -27.38
C LEU A 592 -77.54 -9.01 -26.70
N LEU A 593 -77.73 -7.72 -26.99
CA LEU A 593 -78.92 -6.97 -26.55
C LEU A 593 -80.20 -7.30 -27.35
N PHE A 594 -80.08 -8.06 -28.45
CA PHE A 594 -81.23 -8.48 -29.26
C PHE A 594 -81.79 -9.86 -28.84
N SER A 595 -81.01 -10.67 -28.11
CA SER A 595 -81.41 -12.02 -27.67
C SER A 595 -82.18 -12.06 -26.35
N GLU A 596 -82.36 -10.93 -25.65
CA GLU A 596 -83.14 -10.85 -24.41
C GLU A 596 -84.59 -10.34 -24.60
N LEU A 597 -84.97 -9.98 -25.83
CA LEU A 597 -86.34 -9.58 -26.18
C LEU A 597 -87.23 -10.79 -26.45
N SER A 598 -88.47 -10.79 -25.96
CA SER A 598 -89.40 -11.91 -26.19
C SER A 598 -89.82 -12.00 -27.67
N ASP A 599 -90.24 -13.18 -28.11
CA ASP A 599 -90.68 -13.46 -29.49
C ASP A 599 -91.75 -12.47 -30.01
N LYS A 600 -92.52 -11.82 -29.12
CA LYS A 600 -93.52 -10.79 -29.49
C LYS A 600 -92.90 -9.42 -29.78
N GLU A 601 -91.78 -9.07 -29.15
CA GLU A 601 -91.12 -7.77 -29.33
C GLU A 601 -90.21 -7.77 -30.56
N GLN A 602 -89.59 -8.92 -30.86
CA GLN A 602 -88.85 -9.12 -32.11
C GLN A 602 -89.78 -9.05 -33.33
N ALA A 603 -90.99 -9.59 -33.22
CA ALA A 603 -92.02 -9.49 -34.25
C ALA A 603 -92.51 -8.04 -34.44
N LEU A 604 -92.69 -7.26 -33.37
CA LEU A 604 -93.12 -5.85 -33.45
C LEU A 604 -92.04 -4.92 -34.02
N PHE A 605 -90.76 -5.17 -33.72
CA PHE A 605 -89.65 -4.40 -34.28
C PHE A 605 -89.47 -4.64 -35.79
N LEU A 606 -89.59 -5.90 -36.24
CA LEU A 606 -89.57 -6.25 -37.66
C LEU A 606 -90.84 -5.77 -38.41
N TRP A 607 -91.99 -5.70 -37.73
CA TRP A 607 -93.23 -5.19 -38.32
C TRP A 607 -93.24 -3.66 -38.47
N ASN A 608 -92.64 -2.91 -37.54
CA ASN A 608 -92.58 -1.44 -37.60
C ASN A 608 -91.49 -0.89 -38.52
N THR A 609 -90.46 -1.67 -38.86
CA THR A 609 -89.41 -1.24 -39.81
C THR A 609 -89.73 -1.52 -41.27
N PHE A 610 -90.76 -2.34 -41.57
CA PHE A 610 -91.07 -2.78 -42.94
C PHE A 610 -92.38 -2.24 -43.54
N ILE A 611 -93.19 -1.47 -42.81
CA ILE A 611 -94.41 -0.85 -43.36
C ILE A 611 -94.39 0.65 -43.10
N ASN A 612 -93.75 1.40 -44.00
CA ASN A 612 -94.07 2.82 -44.14
C ASN A 612 -95.37 2.91 -44.96
N LYS A 613 -96.44 3.42 -44.35
CA LYS A 613 -97.84 3.30 -44.76
C LYS A 613 -98.24 4.04 -46.06
N ASN A 614 -97.30 4.59 -46.82
CA ASN A 614 -97.62 5.48 -47.96
C ASN A 614 -97.39 4.91 -49.37
N ASP A 615 -97.00 3.64 -49.55
CA ASP A 615 -96.75 3.08 -50.90
C ASP A 615 -97.65 1.90 -51.32
N LEU A 616 -98.72 1.63 -50.56
CA LEU A 616 -99.65 0.52 -50.87
C LEU A 616 -100.50 0.77 -52.13
N VAL A 617 -100.69 2.04 -52.53
CA VAL A 617 -101.47 2.42 -53.72
C VAL A 617 -100.63 2.30 -55.01
N GLY A 618 -99.32 2.50 -54.93
CA GLY A 618 -98.40 2.34 -56.07
C GLY A 618 -98.13 0.87 -56.44
N ILE A 619 -98.19 -0.04 -55.47
CA ILE A 619 -97.99 -1.48 -55.70
C ILE A 619 -99.25 -2.11 -56.31
N LEU A 620 -100.45 -1.72 -55.86
CA LEU A 620 -101.71 -2.23 -56.43
C LEU A 620 -101.94 -1.79 -57.89
N TYR A 621 -101.48 -0.60 -58.28
CA TYR A 621 -101.61 -0.09 -59.65
C TYR A 621 -100.60 -0.73 -60.63
N SER A 622 -99.44 -1.17 -60.13
CA SER A 622 -98.42 -1.87 -60.93
C SER A 622 -98.71 -3.36 -61.16
N VAL A 623 -99.54 -3.99 -60.32
CA VAL A 623 -99.93 -5.41 -60.44
C VAL A 623 -101.12 -5.61 -61.39
N ILE A 624 -101.93 -4.57 -61.62
CA ILE A 624 -103.12 -4.65 -62.48
C ILE A 624 -102.81 -4.41 -63.98
N ASN A 625 -101.71 -3.70 -64.30
CA ASN A 625 -101.33 -3.37 -65.69
C ASN A 625 -100.27 -4.30 -66.33
N LEU A 626 -99.89 -5.41 -65.68
CA LEU A 626 -98.95 -6.41 -66.23
C LEU A 626 -99.64 -7.75 -66.60
N LEU A 627 -100.94 -7.69 -66.94
CA LEU A 627 -101.77 -8.83 -67.32
C LEU A 627 -101.95 -8.95 -68.84
N SER A 628 -100.85 -8.93 -69.60
CA SER A 628 -100.84 -9.50 -70.95
C SER A 628 -99.50 -10.18 -71.24
N ALA A 629 -99.57 -11.46 -71.60
CA ALA A 629 -98.50 -12.39 -72.02
C ALA A 629 -97.83 -13.36 -71.01
N PRO A 630 -97.58 -13.08 -69.70
CA PRO A 630 -96.89 -14.06 -68.84
C PRO A 630 -97.80 -15.08 -68.12
N VAL A 631 -99.13 -14.90 -68.12
CA VAL A 631 -100.07 -15.81 -67.42
C VAL A 631 -100.16 -17.20 -68.07
N ILE A 632 -99.93 -17.29 -69.39
CA ILE A 632 -99.95 -18.58 -70.11
C ILE A 632 -98.71 -19.42 -69.77
N LEU A 633 -97.56 -18.78 -69.51
CA LEU A 633 -96.35 -19.45 -69.01
C LEU A 633 -96.51 -19.93 -67.56
N LEU A 634 -97.24 -19.18 -66.73
CA LEU A 634 -97.49 -19.54 -65.34
C LEU A 634 -98.37 -20.80 -65.22
N VAL A 635 -99.35 -20.99 -66.09
CA VAL A 635 -100.26 -22.16 -66.08
C VAL A 635 -99.55 -23.45 -66.54
N ILE A 636 -98.55 -23.35 -67.42
CA ILE A 636 -97.77 -24.52 -67.88
C ILE A 636 -96.70 -24.94 -66.85
N TYR A 637 -96.13 -23.99 -66.09
CA TYR A 637 -95.09 -24.28 -65.09
C TYR A 637 -95.61 -24.53 -63.67
N LEU A 638 -96.84 -24.12 -63.33
CA LEU A 638 -97.41 -24.32 -61.99
C LEU A 638 -97.47 -25.79 -61.52
N PRO A 639 -97.79 -26.78 -62.37
CA PRO A 639 -97.81 -28.19 -61.95
C PRO A 639 -96.42 -28.69 -61.56
N GLY A 640 -95.37 -28.28 -62.29
CA GLY A 640 -93.98 -28.63 -61.98
C GLY A 640 -93.45 -27.94 -60.72
N ALA A 641 -93.81 -26.66 -60.54
CA ALA A 641 -93.45 -25.88 -59.35
C ALA A 641 -94.14 -26.41 -58.08
N MET A 642 -95.42 -26.79 -58.16
CA MET A 642 -96.14 -27.44 -57.05
C MET A 642 -95.58 -28.82 -56.73
N LEU A 643 -95.19 -29.62 -57.73
CA LEU A 643 -94.54 -30.92 -57.49
C LEU A 643 -93.21 -30.74 -56.75
N THR A 644 -92.40 -29.75 -57.13
CA THR A 644 -91.14 -29.42 -56.42
C THR A 644 -91.39 -28.84 -55.03
N ALA A 645 -92.41 -28.00 -54.85
CA ALA A 645 -92.76 -27.41 -53.57
C ALA A 645 -93.35 -28.41 -52.58
N ILE A 646 -93.88 -29.55 -53.04
CA ILE A 646 -94.36 -30.66 -52.19
C ILE A 646 -93.25 -31.70 -51.95
N LEU A 647 -92.42 -31.99 -52.95
CA LEU A 647 -91.31 -32.96 -52.83
C LEU A 647 -90.16 -32.44 -51.96
N ILE A 648 -89.86 -31.14 -51.97
CA ILE A 648 -88.77 -30.55 -51.18
C ILE A 648 -89.05 -30.62 -49.66
N PRO A 649 -90.26 -30.30 -49.14
CA PRO A 649 -90.60 -30.53 -47.74
C PRO A 649 -90.70 -32.03 -47.40
N TYR A 650 -91.21 -32.88 -48.29
CA TYR A 650 -91.34 -34.33 -48.03
C TYR A 650 -89.96 -35.01 -47.87
N TYR A 651 -88.97 -34.67 -48.71
CA TYR A 651 -87.59 -35.13 -48.54
C TYR A 651 -86.85 -34.39 -47.40
N GLY A 652 -87.17 -33.13 -47.14
CA GLY A 652 -86.67 -32.37 -45.99
C GLY A 652 -87.10 -32.97 -44.65
N PHE A 653 -88.35 -33.41 -44.51
CA PHE A 653 -88.89 -34.01 -43.28
C PHE A 653 -88.31 -35.41 -43.02
N LYS A 654 -88.06 -36.21 -44.08
CA LYS A 654 -87.37 -37.50 -43.97
C LYS A 654 -85.88 -37.32 -43.62
N ARG A 655 -85.25 -36.23 -44.08
CA ARG A 655 -83.86 -35.85 -43.76
C ARG A 655 -83.70 -35.36 -42.32
N ILE A 656 -84.66 -34.63 -41.75
CA ILE A 656 -84.63 -34.23 -40.33
C ILE A 656 -84.69 -35.45 -39.40
N ARG A 657 -85.43 -36.51 -39.76
CA ARG A 657 -85.49 -37.76 -38.99
C ARG A 657 -84.21 -38.61 -39.09
N PHE A 658 -83.50 -38.59 -40.24
CA PHE A 658 -82.22 -39.30 -40.42
C PHE A 658 -80.99 -38.53 -39.90
N GLU A 659 -80.99 -37.19 -39.95
CA GLU A 659 -79.92 -36.37 -39.39
C GLU A 659 -79.93 -36.41 -37.85
N GLY A 660 -81.07 -36.63 -37.20
CA GLY A 660 -81.14 -36.93 -35.77
C GLY A 660 -80.36 -38.19 -35.38
N VAL A 661 -80.37 -39.23 -36.22
CA VAL A 661 -79.65 -40.51 -35.98
C VAL A 661 -78.16 -40.41 -36.33
N LYS A 662 -77.79 -39.73 -37.43
CA LYS A 662 -76.38 -39.46 -37.79
C LYS A 662 -75.71 -38.48 -36.80
N LYS A 663 -76.43 -37.47 -36.28
CA LYS A 663 -75.93 -36.56 -35.22
C LYS A 663 -75.78 -37.28 -33.88
N ARG A 664 -76.63 -38.26 -33.54
CA ARG A 664 -76.45 -39.12 -32.35
C ARG A 664 -75.21 -40.02 -32.48
N LYS A 665 -75.01 -40.74 -33.59
CA LYS A 665 -73.82 -41.60 -33.81
C LYS A 665 -72.49 -40.83 -33.87
N THR A 666 -72.49 -39.61 -34.41
CA THR A 666 -71.26 -38.77 -34.45
C THR A 666 -70.95 -38.13 -33.10
N LYS A 667 -71.95 -37.69 -32.33
CA LYS A 667 -71.75 -37.26 -30.95
C LYS A 667 -71.26 -38.42 -30.07
N GLU A 668 -71.76 -39.62 -30.28
CA GLU A 668 -71.34 -40.81 -29.53
C GLU A 668 -69.89 -41.22 -29.83
N ARG A 669 -69.47 -41.21 -31.12
CA ARG A 669 -68.06 -41.40 -31.48
C ARG A 669 -67.15 -40.35 -30.85
N LYS A 670 -67.55 -39.07 -30.88
CA LYS A 670 -66.78 -37.99 -30.22
C LYS A 670 -66.72 -38.18 -28.71
N ARG A 671 -67.77 -38.69 -28.05
CA ARG A 671 -67.77 -39.05 -26.63
C ARG A 671 -66.80 -40.20 -26.31
N ILE A 672 -66.68 -41.20 -27.19
CA ILE A 672 -65.74 -42.32 -27.05
C ILE A 672 -64.30 -41.81 -27.23
N VAL A 673 -64.04 -41.03 -28.28
CA VAL A 673 -62.71 -40.44 -28.54
C VAL A 673 -62.29 -39.52 -27.38
N ARG A 674 -63.22 -38.71 -26.86
CA ARG A 674 -62.98 -37.89 -25.67
C ARG A 674 -62.60 -38.74 -24.46
N ARG A 675 -63.35 -39.81 -24.16
CA ARG A 675 -63.04 -40.72 -23.05
C ARG A 675 -61.64 -41.33 -23.18
N ALA A 676 -61.26 -41.77 -24.38
CA ALA A 676 -59.93 -42.30 -24.64
C ALA A 676 -58.82 -41.25 -24.45
N ILE A 677 -59.04 -40.02 -24.93
CA ILE A 677 -58.06 -38.93 -24.75
C ILE A 677 -57.93 -38.57 -23.26
N VAL A 678 -59.04 -38.55 -22.52
CA VAL A 678 -59.05 -38.29 -21.07
C VAL A 678 -58.29 -39.38 -20.30
N THR A 679 -58.52 -40.67 -20.59
CA THR A 679 -57.74 -41.75 -19.95
C THR A 679 -56.26 -41.71 -20.30
N HIS A 680 -55.91 -41.34 -21.54
CA HIS A 680 -54.51 -41.09 -21.92
C HIS A 680 -53.92 -39.88 -21.19
N ALA A 681 -54.69 -38.80 -21.02
CA ALA A 681 -54.27 -37.61 -20.28
C ALA A 681 -54.03 -37.93 -18.79
N GLU A 682 -54.88 -38.76 -18.18
CA GLU A 682 -54.72 -39.25 -16.81
C GLU A 682 -53.52 -40.17 -16.65
N LYS A 683 -53.28 -41.08 -17.61
CA LYS A 683 -52.10 -41.95 -17.60
C LYS A 683 -50.81 -41.12 -17.75
N ALA A 684 -50.80 -40.14 -18.65
CA ALA A 684 -49.68 -39.21 -18.83
C ALA A 684 -49.44 -38.40 -17.54
N TYR A 685 -50.50 -37.91 -16.89
CA TYR A 685 -50.44 -37.19 -15.63
C TYR A 685 -49.84 -38.05 -14.50
N LYS A 686 -50.33 -39.28 -14.32
CA LYS A 686 -49.82 -40.23 -13.32
C LYS A 686 -48.35 -40.63 -13.58
N SER A 687 -47.93 -40.66 -14.84
CA SER A 687 -46.53 -40.94 -15.23
C SER A 687 -45.57 -39.74 -15.13
N GLY A 688 -46.01 -38.59 -14.63
CA GLY A 688 -45.19 -37.38 -14.51
C GLY A 688 -44.92 -36.65 -15.83
N ARG A 689 -45.52 -37.07 -16.95
CA ARG A 689 -45.41 -36.42 -18.26
C ARG A 689 -46.42 -35.28 -18.39
N PHE A 690 -46.24 -34.25 -17.56
CA PHE A 690 -47.23 -33.19 -17.38
C PHE A 690 -47.46 -32.32 -18.64
N THR A 691 -46.47 -32.18 -19.53
CA THR A 691 -46.62 -31.46 -20.81
C THR A 691 -47.51 -32.21 -21.81
N GLU A 692 -47.32 -33.52 -21.91
CA GLU A 692 -48.13 -34.41 -22.73
C GLU A 692 -49.55 -34.51 -22.18
N ALA A 693 -49.69 -34.63 -20.84
CA ALA A 693 -50.99 -34.59 -20.16
C ALA A 693 -51.74 -33.28 -20.43
N SER A 694 -51.08 -32.12 -20.32
CA SER A 694 -51.70 -30.80 -20.58
C SER A 694 -52.22 -30.70 -22.03
N ARG A 695 -51.44 -31.14 -23.02
CA ARG A 695 -51.88 -31.17 -24.43
C ARG A 695 -53.08 -32.09 -24.65
N LEU A 696 -53.11 -33.25 -24.01
CA LEU A 696 -54.23 -34.19 -24.11
C LEU A 696 -55.50 -33.64 -23.44
N TRP A 697 -55.38 -32.95 -22.30
CA TRP A 697 -56.50 -32.25 -21.66
C TRP A 697 -57.04 -31.10 -22.51
N GLN A 698 -56.19 -30.31 -23.18
CA GLN A 698 -56.65 -29.28 -24.14
C GLN A 698 -57.41 -29.89 -25.32
N LYS A 699 -56.91 -31.03 -25.84
CA LYS A 699 -57.57 -31.76 -26.92
C LYS A 699 -58.93 -32.34 -26.47
N ALA A 700 -59.02 -32.83 -25.23
CA ALA A 700 -60.29 -33.26 -24.64
C ALA A 700 -61.27 -32.09 -24.44
N ALA A 701 -60.77 -30.91 -24.02
CA ALA A 701 -61.58 -29.70 -23.87
C ALA A 701 -62.17 -29.24 -25.21
N LEU A 702 -61.35 -29.16 -26.27
CA LEU A 702 -61.80 -28.84 -27.63
C LEU A 702 -62.89 -29.80 -28.12
N ILE A 703 -62.73 -31.12 -27.88
CA ILE A 703 -63.74 -32.11 -28.26
C ILE A 703 -65.02 -31.97 -27.41
N SER A 704 -64.91 -31.54 -26.14
CA SER A 704 -66.09 -31.21 -25.30
C SER A 704 -66.84 -29.97 -25.81
N VAL A 705 -66.14 -28.93 -26.25
CA VAL A 705 -66.76 -27.75 -26.90
C VAL A 705 -67.49 -28.18 -28.17
N GLU A 706 -66.87 -29.01 -29.01
CA GLU A 706 -67.53 -29.55 -30.21
C GLU A 706 -68.74 -30.46 -29.92
N LEU A 707 -68.87 -30.96 -28.69
CA LEU A 707 -70.02 -31.73 -28.22
C LEU A 707 -71.10 -30.85 -27.59
N ALA A 708 -70.84 -29.54 -27.42
CA ALA A 708 -71.63 -28.60 -26.63
C ALA A 708 -71.80 -29.06 -25.16
N ASP A 709 -70.73 -29.59 -24.57
CA ASP A 709 -70.64 -30.04 -23.17
C ASP A 709 -69.71 -29.07 -22.43
N GLU A 710 -70.22 -27.86 -22.20
CA GLU A 710 -69.45 -26.69 -21.75
C GLU A 710 -68.82 -26.89 -20.37
N ASP A 711 -69.54 -27.51 -19.44
CA ASP A 711 -69.04 -27.83 -18.10
C ASP A 711 -67.78 -28.69 -18.16
N ARG A 712 -67.78 -29.74 -19.00
CA ARG A 712 -66.60 -30.61 -19.18
C ARG A 712 -65.50 -29.93 -19.99
N ALA A 713 -65.85 -29.04 -20.91
CA ALA A 713 -64.85 -28.25 -21.63
C ALA A 713 -64.09 -27.33 -20.66
N ALA A 714 -64.82 -26.65 -19.78
CA ALA A 714 -64.26 -25.81 -18.73
C ALA A 714 -63.41 -26.63 -17.75
N GLU A 715 -63.91 -27.78 -17.27
CA GLU A 715 -63.17 -28.67 -16.38
C GLU A 715 -61.83 -29.11 -16.99
N TYR A 716 -61.83 -29.54 -18.26
CA TYR A 716 -60.63 -29.99 -18.96
C TYR A 716 -59.67 -28.84 -19.28
N ALA A 717 -60.18 -27.65 -19.58
CA ALA A 717 -59.37 -26.44 -19.76
C ALA A 717 -58.67 -26.02 -18.45
N VAL A 718 -59.39 -26.05 -17.33
CA VAL A 718 -58.85 -25.77 -15.99
C VAL A 718 -57.76 -26.78 -15.62
N ARG A 719 -58.00 -28.08 -15.84
CA ARG A 719 -56.98 -29.13 -15.63
C ARG A 719 -55.76 -28.92 -16.51
N ALA A 720 -55.92 -28.58 -17.78
CA ALA A 720 -54.81 -28.28 -18.67
C ALA A 720 -53.98 -27.08 -18.19
N HIS A 721 -54.65 -26.02 -17.70
CA HIS A 721 -54.01 -24.82 -17.19
C HIS A 721 -53.24 -25.08 -15.89
N ALA A 722 -53.82 -25.83 -14.96
CA ALA A 722 -53.16 -26.23 -13.71
C ALA A 722 -51.85 -27.01 -13.95
N LEU A 723 -51.81 -27.84 -15.00
CA LEU A 723 -50.62 -28.59 -15.41
C LEU A 723 -49.54 -27.71 -16.03
N LYS A 724 -49.93 -26.61 -16.68
CA LYS A 724 -49.01 -25.61 -17.22
C LYS A 724 -48.27 -24.87 -16.09
N GLY A 725 -48.94 -24.65 -14.95
CA GLY A 725 -48.31 -24.17 -13.72
C GLY A 725 -47.30 -25.17 -13.13
N LYS A 726 -47.71 -26.43 -12.92
CA LYS A 726 -46.82 -27.47 -12.36
C LYS A 726 -45.60 -27.78 -13.25
N THR A 727 -45.73 -27.71 -14.58
CA THR A 727 -44.59 -27.89 -15.51
C THR A 727 -43.59 -26.74 -15.44
N ALA A 728 -44.04 -25.52 -15.17
CA ALA A 728 -43.16 -24.38 -14.97
C ALA A 728 -42.38 -24.50 -13.64
N GLU A 729 -43.02 -24.98 -12.57
CA GLU A 729 -42.38 -25.27 -11.29
C GLU A 729 -41.38 -26.42 -11.36
N LEU A 730 -41.73 -27.52 -12.03
CA LEU A 730 -40.82 -28.65 -12.26
C LEU A 730 -39.63 -28.27 -13.15
N LYS A 731 -39.84 -27.45 -14.19
CA LYS A 731 -38.73 -26.89 -14.97
C LYS A 731 -37.83 -25.98 -14.13
N LYS A 732 -38.39 -25.21 -13.19
CA LYS A 732 -37.59 -24.43 -12.23
C LYS A 732 -36.81 -25.35 -11.29
N LYS A 733 -37.42 -26.40 -10.73
CA LYS A 733 -36.74 -27.38 -9.86
C LYS A 733 -35.64 -28.15 -10.59
N LEU A 734 -35.89 -28.66 -11.79
CA LEU A 734 -34.87 -29.33 -12.63
C LEU A 734 -33.73 -28.40 -13.03
N LYS A 735 -34.02 -27.12 -13.32
CA LYS A 735 -32.95 -26.12 -13.55
C LYS A 735 -32.12 -25.87 -12.29
N ILE A 736 -32.74 -25.89 -11.11
CA ILE A 736 -32.04 -25.71 -9.82
C ILE A 736 -31.21 -26.96 -9.48
N GLU A 737 -31.74 -28.17 -9.67
CA GLU A 737 -31.01 -29.43 -9.44
C GLU A 737 -29.87 -29.62 -10.44
N HIS A 738 -30.11 -29.40 -11.75
CA HIS A 738 -29.04 -29.48 -12.73
C HIS A 738 -27.94 -28.44 -12.47
N ARG A 739 -28.32 -27.23 -12.02
CA ARG A 739 -27.37 -26.21 -11.59
C ARG A 739 -26.59 -26.65 -10.34
N LYS A 740 -27.23 -27.29 -9.36
CA LYS A 740 -26.56 -27.85 -8.18
C LYS A 740 -25.59 -28.97 -8.55
N ASP A 741 -25.96 -29.89 -9.43
CA ASP A 741 -25.09 -30.97 -9.90
C ASP A 741 -23.87 -30.44 -10.67
N LEU A 742 -24.09 -29.39 -11.48
CA LEU A 742 -23.01 -28.74 -12.24
C LEU A 742 -22.09 -27.93 -11.31
N GLU A 743 -22.67 -27.25 -10.31
CA GLU A 743 -21.93 -26.58 -9.24
C GLU A 743 -21.18 -27.59 -8.36
N GLU A 744 -21.71 -28.78 -8.10
CA GLU A 744 -21.05 -29.83 -7.31
C GLU A 744 -19.92 -30.51 -8.08
N LYS A 745 -20.10 -30.76 -9.39
CA LYS A 745 -19.02 -31.21 -10.28
C LYS A 745 -17.90 -30.17 -10.37
N MET A 746 -18.25 -28.90 -10.58
CA MET A 746 -17.29 -27.80 -10.57
C MET A 746 -16.60 -27.65 -9.21
N ARG A 747 -17.31 -27.85 -8.09
CA ARG A 747 -16.69 -27.84 -6.75
C ARG A 747 -15.72 -28.99 -6.55
N LYS A 748 -16.05 -30.21 -7.00
CA LYS A 748 -15.14 -31.38 -6.92
C LYS A 748 -13.90 -31.17 -7.80
N GLU A 749 -14.08 -30.64 -9.01
CA GLU A 749 -12.99 -30.32 -9.93
C GLU A 749 -12.09 -29.21 -9.36
N MET A 750 -12.68 -28.11 -8.88
CA MET A 750 -11.95 -27.03 -8.23
C MET A 750 -11.24 -27.48 -6.94
N ALA A 751 -11.83 -28.39 -6.17
CA ALA A 751 -11.18 -28.97 -4.99
C ALA A 751 -9.97 -29.83 -5.36
N SER A 752 -10.07 -30.66 -6.41
CA SER A 752 -8.94 -31.45 -6.92
C SER A 752 -7.82 -30.59 -7.53
N ARG A 753 -8.18 -29.49 -8.20
CA ARG A 753 -7.23 -28.51 -8.70
C ARG A 753 -6.58 -27.72 -7.57
N ARG A 754 -7.33 -27.42 -6.51
CA ARG A 754 -6.80 -26.73 -5.33
C ARG A 754 -5.80 -27.60 -4.57
N SER A 755 -6.08 -28.90 -4.38
CA SER A 755 -5.15 -29.80 -3.67
C SER A 755 -3.84 -30.01 -4.42
N THR A 756 -3.88 -30.10 -5.75
CA THR A 756 -2.68 -30.19 -6.60
C THR A 756 -1.84 -28.91 -6.54
N LEU A 757 -2.47 -27.74 -6.67
CA LEU A 757 -1.79 -26.44 -6.54
C LEU A 757 -1.21 -26.22 -5.12
N GLU A 758 -1.89 -26.70 -4.07
CA GLU A 758 -1.39 -26.62 -2.69
C GLU A 758 -0.14 -27.50 -2.48
N ALA A 759 -0.10 -28.70 -3.07
CA ALA A 759 1.06 -29.58 -3.03
C ALA A 759 2.27 -28.99 -3.79
N GLU A 760 2.04 -28.44 -4.99
CA GLU A 760 3.08 -27.75 -5.76
C GLU A 760 3.61 -26.52 -5.02
N ARG A 761 2.72 -25.71 -4.43
CA ARG A 761 3.12 -24.57 -3.61
C ARG A 761 4.01 -25.00 -2.45
N LYS A 762 3.66 -26.08 -1.75
CA LYS A 762 4.45 -26.59 -0.63
C LYS A 762 5.86 -26.97 -1.08
N LYS A 763 5.99 -27.71 -2.18
CA LYS A 763 7.28 -28.09 -2.76
C LYS A 763 8.14 -26.85 -3.11
N ILE A 764 7.54 -25.83 -3.72
CA ILE A 764 8.26 -24.58 -4.06
C ILE A 764 8.70 -23.82 -2.80
N LEU A 765 7.93 -23.87 -1.72
CA LEU A 765 8.32 -23.25 -0.44
C LEU A 765 9.48 -23.99 0.21
N ASP A 766 9.51 -25.32 0.14
CA ASP A 766 10.64 -26.12 0.62
C ASP A 766 11.92 -25.80 -0.20
N GLU A 767 11.80 -25.64 -1.53
CA GLU A 767 12.89 -25.17 -2.40
C GLU A 767 13.34 -23.74 -2.07
N ALA A 768 12.39 -22.84 -1.75
CA ALA A 768 12.69 -21.47 -1.34
C ALA A 768 13.48 -21.42 -0.02
N ALA A 769 13.08 -22.24 0.95
CA ALA A 769 13.76 -22.34 2.24
C ALA A 769 15.17 -22.90 2.08
N LEU A 770 15.34 -23.98 1.31
CA LEU A 770 16.65 -24.56 1.02
C LEU A 770 17.57 -23.57 0.29
N ALA A 771 17.03 -22.80 -0.66
CA ALA A 771 17.80 -21.74 -1.33
C ALA A 771 18.17 -20.58 -0.38
N GLU A 772 17.33 -20.26 0.60
CA GLU A 772 17.63 -19.25 1.63
C GLU A 772 18.72 -19.73 2.58
N ASP A 773 18.66 -20.98 3.02
CA ASP A 773 19.67 -21.63 3.87
C ASP A 773 21.03 -21.74 3.17
N ASP A 774 21.05 -22.02 1.87
CA ASP A 774 22.26 -22.05 1.04
C ASP A 774 22.84 -20.64 0.73
N GLY A 775 22.19 -19.57 1.18
CA GLY A 775 22.58 -18.19 0.86
C GLY A 775 22.31 -17.77 -0.60
N ARG A 776 21.58 -18.60 -1.37
CA ARG A 776 21.16 -18.33 -2.76
C ARG A 776 19.88 -17.49 -2.79
N LEU A 777 19.98 -16.28 -2.24
CA LEU A 777 18.85 -15.38 -2.02
C LEU A 777 18.07 -14.97 -3.29
N LEU A 778 18.73 -14.94 -4.45
CA LEU A 778 18.10 -14.66 -5.75
C LEU A 778 17.15 -15.79 -6.18
N ASP A 779 17.57 -17.03 -5.95
CA ASP A 779 16.77 -18.22 -6.23
C ASP A 779 15.63 -18.34 -5.22
N ALA A 780 15.90 -18.11 -3.93
CA ALA A 780 14.85 -18.01 -2.90
C ALA A 780 13.79 -16.96 -3.28
N SER A 781 14.20 -15.79 -3.77
CA SER A 781 13.29 -14.74 -4.25
C SER A 781 12.40 -15.22 -5.42
N ARG A 782 12.96 -15.99 -6.37
CA ARG A 782 12.21 -16.57 -7.48
C ARG A 782 11.18 -17.60 -7.01
N HIS A 783 11.59 -18.51 -6.11
CA HIS A 783 10.69 -19.52 -5.54
C HIS A 783 9.56 -18.90 -4.72
N TYR A 784 9.83 -17.89 -3.88
CA TYR A 784 8.77 -17.15 -3.17
C TYR A 784 7.81 -16.42 -4.13
N LYS A 785 8.31 -15.88 -5.26
CA LYS A 785 7.44 -15.27 -6.28
C LYS A 785 6.53 -16.29 -6.97
N LEU A 786 7.04 -17.49 -7.26
CA LEU A 786 6.23 -18.60 -7.79
C LEU A 786 5.19 -19.07 -6.76
N ALA A 787 5.56 -19.22 -5.49
CA ALA A 787 4.63 -19.55 -4.41
C ALA A 787 3.52 -18.49 -4.22
N SER A 788 3.84 -17.22 -4.46
CA SER A 788 2.88 -16.11 -4.48
C SER A 788 1.86 -16.26 -5.62
N GLN A 789 2.32 -16.59 -6.83
CA GLN A 789 1.44 -16.83 -7.99
C GLN A 789 0.52 -18.03 -7.76
N LEU A 790 1.05 -19.17 -7.29
CA LEU A 790 0.23 -20.34 -6.94
C LEU A 790 -0.80 -20.02 -5.86
N SER A 791 -0.44 -19.19 -4.87
CA SER A 791 -1.40 -18.74 -3.84
C SER A 791 -2.52 -17.86 -4.39
N LEU A 792 -2.27 -17.06 -5.43
CA LEU A 792 -3.33 -16.32 -6.13
C LEU A 792 -4.26 -17.26 -6.90
N GLU A 793 -3.73 -18.30 -7.54
CA GLU A 793 -4.52 -19.30 -8.27
C GLU A 793 -5.40 -20.14 -7.33
N ILE A 794 -4.92 -20.44 -6.13
CA ILE A 794 -5.68 -21.10 -5.05
C ILE A 794 -6.76 -20.16 -4.47
N GLY A 795 -6.61 -18.84 -4.64
CA GLY A 795 -7.51 -17.81 -4.09
C GLY A 795 -7.10 -17.26 -2.71
N GLU A 796 -5.91 -17.61 -2.21
CA GLU A 796 -5.36 -17.18 -0.91
C GLU A 796 -4.56 -15.88 -1.04
N LYS A 797 -5.27 -14.76 -1.20
CA LYS A 797 -4.68 -13.44 -1.47
C LYS A 797 -3.70 -12.96 -0.38
N GLU A 798 -3.94 -13.28 0.88
CA GLU A 798 -3.07 -12.88 1.99
C GLU A 798 -1.72 -13.59 1.93
N LYS A 799 -1.72 -14.93 1.83
CA LYS A 799 -0.46 -15.69 1.66
C LYS A 799 0.30 -15.29 0.40
N ALA A 800 -0.41 -14.96 -0.68
CA ALA A 800 0.23 -14.41 -1.88
C ALA A 800 0.98 -13.10 -1.60
N ARG A 801 0.42 -12.21 -0.79
CA ARG A 801 1.10 -10.97 -0.36
C ARG A 801 2.31 -11.28 0.50
N ASP A 802 2.19 -12.21 1.45
CA ASP A 802 3.28 -12.60 2.33
C ASP A 802 4.47 -13.17 1.55
N PHE A 803 4.23 -14.09 0.62
CA PHE A 803 5.29 -14.63 -0.24
C PHE A 803 5.87 -13.58 -1.18
N SER A 804 5.07 -12.63 -1.67
CA SER A 804 5.58 -11.49 -2.46
C SER A 804 6.50 -10.59 -1.63
N ASN A 805 6.18 -10.38 -0.35
CA ASN A 805 7.02 -9.61 0.57
C ASN A 805 8.32 -10.36 0.90
N LYS A 806 8.25 -11.67 1.18
CA LYS A 806 9.46 -12.52 1.36
C LYS A 806 10.35 -12.51 0.12
N ALA A 807 9.78 -12.56 -1.08
CA ALA A 807 10.54 -12.46 -2.32
C ALA A 807 11.28 -11.12 -2.45
N LYS A 808 10.63 -10.00 -2.06
CA LYS A 808 11.27 -8.67 -2.04
C LYS A 808 12.36 -8.58 -0.98
N GLU A 809 12.14 -9.15 0.19
CA GLU A 809 13.11 -9.15 1.29
C GLU A 809 14.38 -9.93 0.92
N ALA A 810 14.24 -11.15 0.38
CA ALA A 810 15.38 -11.94 -0.12
C ALA A 810 16.20 -11.16 -1.15
N LYS A 811 15.53 -10.46 -2.08
CA LYS A 811 16.18 -9.61 -3.08
C LYS A 811 16.92 -8.40 -2.46
N ARG A 812 16.37 -7.80 -1.40
CA ARG A 812 17.04 -6.72 -0.66
C ARG A 812 18.29 -7.22 0.06
N ARG A 813 18.18 -8.33 0.79
CA ARG A 813 19.31 -8.97 1.48
C ARG A 813 20.44 -9.31 0.52
N GLU A 814 20.12 -9.81 -0.67
CA GLU A 814 21.14 -10.10 -1.68
C GLU A 814 21.81 -8.83 -2.24
N ALA A 815 21.03 -7.77 -2.50
CA ALA A 815 21.58 -6.51 -2.95
C ALA A 815 22.56 -5.93 -1.90
N ASP A 816 22.23 -6.08 -0.63
CA ASP A 816 23.11 -5.65 0.47
C ASP A 816 24.36 -6.54 0.60
N LEU A 817 24.25 -7.85 0.41
CA LEU A 817 25.42 -8.74 0.32
C LEU A 817 26.32 -8.38 -0.86
N ARG A 818 25.76 -8.04 -2.03
CA ARG A 818 26.54 -7.57 -3.18
C ARG A 818 27.22 -6.24 -2.91
N LYS A 819 26.56 -5.31 -2.21
CA LYS A 819 27.18 -4.04 -1.78
C LYS A 819 28.32 -4.30 -0.81
N ARG A 820 28.12 -5.13 0.21
CA ARG A 820 29.18 -5.53 1.16
C ARG A 820 30.36 -6.18 0.44
N SER A 821 30.10 -7.15 -0.44
CA SER A 821 31.13 -7.81 -1.25
C SER A 821 31.87 -6.81 -2.16
N LYS A 822 31.17 -5.83 -2.75
CA LYS A 822 31.81 -4.77 -3.55
C LYS A 822 32.71 -3.87 -2.71
N ILE A 823 32.23 -3.45 -1.54
CA ILE A 823 33.02 -2.65 -0.58
C ILE A 823 34.24 -3.45 -0.11
N GLU A 824 34.08 -4.74 0.16
CA GLU A 824 35.17 -5.62 0.59
C GLU A 824 36.20 -5.83 -0.52
N LYS A 825 35.77 -6.07 -1.76
CA LYS A 825 36.68 -6.07 -2.93
C LYS A 825 37.40 -4.73 -3.10
N GLN A 826 36.71 -3.61 -2.88
CA GLN A 826 37.33 -2.29 -2.92
C GLN A 826 38.35 -2.10 -1.79
N ARG A 827 38.07 -2.63 -0.59
CA ARG A 827 39.02 -2.65 0.54
C ARG A 827 40.24 -3.50 0.24
N ILE A 828 40.06 -4.69 -0.35
CA ILE A 828 41.17 -5.56 -0.76
C ILE A 828 42.03 -4.86 -1.83
N VAL A 829 41.41 -4.30 -2.87
CA VAL A 829 42.13 -3.56 -3.92
C VAL A 829 42.83 -2.32 -3.36
N ALA A 830 42.22 -1.62 -2.40
CA ALA A 830 42.84 -0.49 -1.72
C ALA A 830 44.03 -0.94 -0.85
N ALA A 831 43.92 -2.07 -0.14
CA ALA A 831 45.00 -2.66 0.64
C ALA A 831 46.18 -3.07 -0.25
N ASP A 832 45.94 -3.80 -1.34
CA ASP A 832 46.96 -4.18 -2.33
C ASP A 832 47.65 -2.94 -2.93
N ARG A 833 46.89 -1.87 -3.15
CA ARG A 833 47.43 -0.60 -3.66
C ARG A 833 48.31 0.10 -2.64
N ILE A 834 47.90 0.12 -1.37
CA ILE A 834 48.71 0.67 -0.27
C ILE A 834 49.99 -0.15 -0.08
N GLU A 835 49.93 -1.48 -0.18
CA GLU A 835 51.10 -2.34 -0.09
C GLU A 835 52.11 -2.06 -1.21
N LYS A 836 51.64 -1.92 -2.46
CA LYS A 836 52.48 -1.52 -3.59
C LYS A 836 53.13 -0.14 -3.39
N PHE A 837 52.37 0.82 -2.88
CA PHE A 837 52.91 2.16 -2.59
C PHE A 837 53.90 2.15 -1.44
N ASN A 838 53.72 1.31 -0.42
CA ASN A 838 54.69 1.13 0.65
C ASN A 838 56.02 0.55 0.12
N ALA A 839 55.95 -0.45 -0.77
CA ALA A 839 57.15 -1.00 -1.40
C ALA A 839 57.89 0.05 -2.24
N GLN A 840 57.16 0.82 -3.07
CA GLN A 840 57.73 1.89 -3.89
C GLN A 840 58.26 3.07 -3.06
N LEU A 841 57.60 3.40 -1.95
CA LEU A 841 58.07 4.41 -1.01
C LEU A 841 59.41 3.98 -0.39
N LYS A 842 59.51 2.72 0.04
CA LYS A 842 60.73 2.19 0.64
C LYS A 842 61.90 2.22 -0.35
N GLU A 843 61.67 1.74 -1.58
CA GLU A 843 62.67 1.79 -2.66
C GLU A 843 63.12 3.23 -2.98
N ALA A 844 62.16 4.17 -3.08
CA ALA A 844 62.49 5.58 -3.32
C ALA A 844 63.30 6.20 -2.19
N LEU A 845 63.03 5.83 -0.93
CA LEU A 845 63.80 6.30 0.22
C LEU A 845 65.20 5.71 0.25
N GLU A 846 65.36 4.41 0.00
CA GLU A 846 66.67 3.76 -0.09
C GLU A 846 67.56 4.44 -1.15
N ILE A 847 67.01 4.71 -2.34
CA ILE A 847 67.76 5.43 -3.39
C ILE A 847 68.07 6.87 -2.98
N ALA A 848 67.13 7.57 -2.35
CA ALA A 848 67.34 8.95 -1.88
C ALA A 848 68.44 9.04 -0.81
N GLU A 849 68.49 8.08 0.12
CA GLU A 849 69.51 8.02 1.16
C GLU A 849 70.90 7.69 0.60
N VAL A 850 70.99 6.76 -0.36
CA VAL A 850 72.24 6.48 -1.07
C VAL A 850 72.72 7.72 -1.83
N ALA A 851 71.85 8.39 -2.58
CA ALA A 851 72.19 9.61 -3.31
C ALA A 851 72.64 10.75 -2.37
N LYS A 852 71.99 10.88 -1.20
CA LYS A 852 72.37 11.83 -0.15
C LYS A 852 73.76 11.51 0.43
N GLY A 853 74.10 10.23 0.59
CA GLY A 853 75.41 9.78 1.07
C GLY A 853 76.55 9.99 0.06
N GLU A 854 76.25 9.93 -1.23
CA GLU A 854 77.20 10.16 -2.32
C GLU A 854 77.27 11.62 -2.79
N GLU A 855 76.64 12.55 -2.06
CA GLU A 855 76.57 13.98 -2.40
C GLU A 855 75.92 14.27 -3.77
N ARG A 856 75.11 13.33 -4.30
CA ARG A 856 74.30 13.51 -5.51
C ARG A 856 72.98 14.19 -5.17
N TRP A 857 73.05 15.47 -4.79
CA TRP A 857 71.92 16.21 -4.21
C TRP A 857 70.69 16.33 -5.12
N ASP A 858 70.88 16.45 -6.44
CA ASP A 858 69.79 16.49 -7.43
C ASP A 858 69.02 15.16 -7.47
N ASP A 859 69.74 14.03 -7.49
CA ASP A 859 69.14 12.70 -7.43
C ASP A 859 68.40 12.52 -6.10
N GLY A 860 69.03 12.88 -4.98
CA GLY A 860 68.42 12.84 -3.66
C GLY A 860 67.11 13.63 -3.59
N SER A 861 67.11 14.88 -4.09
CA SER A 861 65.90 15.71 -4.16
C SER A 861 64.79 15.07 -5.00
N LYS A 862 65.15 14.49 -6.16
CA LYS A 862 64.20 13.82 -7.05
C LYS A 862 63.52 12.62 -6.37
N TYR A 863 64.29 11.77 -5.69
CA TYR A 863 63.75 10.57 -5.05
C TYR A 863 62.96 10.88 -3.76
N TYR A 864 63.34 11.91 -2.99
CA TYR A 864 62.48 12.40 -1.88
C TYR A 864 61.16 13.01 -2.39
N ASN A 865 61.14 13.66 -3.55
CA ASN A 865 59.88 14.11 -4.17
C ASN A 865 58.98 12.95 -4.61
N ILE A 866 59.57 11.85 -5.11
CA ILE A 866 58.86 10.61 -5.43
C ILE A 866 58.29 9.99 -4.14
N ALA A 867 59.09 9.91 -3.07
CA ALA A 867 58.65 9.45 -1.75
C ALA A 867 57.50 10.33 -1.18
N ALA A 868 57.60 11.65 -1.30
CA ALA A 868 56.54 12.58 -0.91
C ALA A 868 55.23 12.33 -1.66
N LYS A 869 55.30 11.99 -2.95
CA LYS A 869 54.12 11.64 -3.76
C LYS A 869 53.48 10.34 -3.29
N TYR A 870 54.27 9.28 -3.06
CA TYR A 870 53.73 8.01 -2.58
C TYR A 870 53.12 8.11 -1.17
N ALA A 871 53.77 8.84 -0.25
CA ALA A 871 53.21 9.11 1.08
C ALA A 871 51.86 9.85 0.99
N LYS A 872 51.72 10.81 0.06
CA LYS A 872 50.45 11.50 -0.19
C LYS A 872 49.37 10.58 -0.74
N GLU A 873 49.71 9.70 -1.67
CA GLU A 873 48.77 8.72 -2.26
C GLU A 873 48.30 7.66 -1.25
N MET A 874 49.06 7.43 -0.17
CA MET A 874 48.67 6.58 0.95
C MET A 874 47.88 7.31 2.05
N GLY A 875 47.68 8.63 1.93
CA GLY A 875 46.99 9.45 2.93
C GLY A 875 47.88 9.93 4.09
N GLU A 876 49.18 9.68 4.05
CA GLU A 876 50.14 10.11 5.08
C GLU A 876 50.64 11.53 4.81
N ILE A 877 49.74 12.51 4.99
CA ILE A 877 49.97 13.92 4.62
C ILE A 877 51.21 14.50 5.32
N ASP A 878 51.42 14.20 6.59
CA ASP A 878 52.54 14.78 7.35
C ASP A 878 53.89 14.20 6.95
N ARG A 879 53.96 12.90 6.64
CA ARG A 879 55.16 12.28 6.05
C ARG A 879 55.44 12.83 4.66
N SER A 880 54.40 13.04 3.84
CA SER A 880 54.55 13.69 2.53
C SER A 880 55.17 15.09 2.65
N LYS A 881 54.70 15.90 3.60
CA LYS A 881 55.28 17.23 3.89
C LYS A 881 56.73 17.13 4.34
N ALA A 882 57.06 16.17 5.21
CA ALA A 882 58.42 15.95 5.68
C ALA A 882 59.38 15.58 4.53
N PHE A 883 58.99 14.63 3.68
CA PHE A 883 59.79 14.24 2.51
C PHE A 883 59.93 15.40 1.52
N LYS A 884 58.89 16.19 1.31
CA LYS A 884 58.97 17.37 0.45
C LYS A 884 59.92 18.43 1.00
N ALA A 885 59.86 18.70 2.31
CA ALA A 885 60.77 19.63 2.97
C ALA A 885 62.23 19.17 2.85
N GLU A 886 62.49 17.86 2.96
CA GLU A 886 63.83 17.31 2.77
C GLU A 886 64.29 17.39 1.31
N ALA A 887 63.40 17.12 0.35
CA ALA A 887 63.66 17.32 -1.08
C ALA A 887 64.04 18.78 -1.41
N ASP A 888 63.34 19.75 -0.82
CA ASP A 888 63.59 21.18 -1.02
C ASP A 888 64.94 21.61 -0.41
N LYS A 889 65.33 21.03 0.73
CA LYS A 889 66.68 21.26 1.31
C LYS A 889 67.78 20.74 0.40
N LEU A 890 67.62 19.53 -0.14
CA LEU A 890 68.62 18.94 -1.04
C LEU A 890 68.71 19.70 -2.37
N ALA A 891 67.58 20.15 -2.92
CA ALA A 891 67.56 21.00 -4.12
C ALA A 891 68.33 22.32 -3.90
N LYS A 892 68.12 22.98 -2.75
CA LYS A 892 68.89 24.19 -2.39
C LYS A 892 70.38 23.89 -2.27
N LYS A 893 70.74 22.72 -1.71
CA LYS A 893 72.14 22.31 -1.59
C LYS A 893 72.78 22.06 -2.96
N ALA A 894 72.06 21.37 -3.86
CA ALA A 894 72.47 21.16 -5.24
C ALA A 894 72.70 22.49 -5.97
N GLU A 895 71.78 23.45 -5.81
CA GLU A 895 71.90 24.78 -6.43
C GLU A 895 73.12 25.55 -5.90
N LEU A 896 73.38 25.48 -4.60
CA LEU A 896 74.56 26.11 -3.98
C LEU A 896 75.87 25.47 -4.45
N GLU A 897 75.91 24.14 -4.59
CA GLU A 897 77.09 23.44 -5.10
C GLU A 897 77.30 23.67 -6.59
N GLY A 898 76.23 23.72 -7.39
CA GLY A 898 76.31 24.12 -8.80
C GLY A 898 76.84 25.55 -8.96
N LYS A 899 76.38 26.49 -8.12
CA LYS A 899 76.94 27.85 -8.06
C LYS A 899 78.41 27.84 -7.65
N ARG A 900 78.77 27.09 -6.61
CA ARG A 900 80.15 26.95 -6.15
C ARG A 900 81.06 26.40 -7.26
N ALA A 901 80.66 25.34 -7.95
CA ALA A 901 81.39 24.77 -9.07
C ALA A 901 81.58 25.79 -10.22
N SER A 902 80.53 26.54 -10.57
CA SER A 902 80.61 27.57 -11.60
C SER A 902 81.55 28.72 -11.23
N LEU A 903 81.55 29.13 -9.95
CA LEU A 903 82.46 30.16 -9.43
C LEU A 903 83.90 29.64 -9.36
N GLU A 904 84.11 28.38 -9.00
CA GLU A 904 85.42 27.72 -9.03
C GLU A 904 85.98 27.62 -10.45
N GLU A 905 85.15 27.28 -11.44
CA GLU A 905 85.54 27.23 -12.85
C GLU A 905 85.87 28.63 -13.39
N ALA A 906 85.02 29.63 -13.12
CA ALA A 906 85.26 31.03 -13.47
C ALA A 906 86.57 31.54 -12.83
N ARG A 907 86.83 31.17 -11.57
CA ARG A 907 88.06 31.50 -10.87
C ARG A 907 89.27 30.83 -11.53
N ARG A 908 89.20 29.54 -11.84
CA ARG A 908 90.28 28.82 -12.54
C ARG A 908 90.61 29.48 -13.87
N LYS A 909 89.58 29.87 -14.63
CA LYS A 909 89.75 30.60 -15.89
C LYS A 909 90.44 31.95 -15.67
N ALA A 910 89.99 32.74 -14.69
CA ALA A 910 90.63 34.02 -14.36
C ALA A 910 92.10 33.86 -13.95
N ILE A 911 92.45 32.79 -13.22
CA ILE A 911 93.85 32.48 -12.89
C ILE A 911 94.65 32.16 -14.16
N ILE A 912 94.14 31.29 -15.03
CA ILE A 912 94.79 30.92 -16.30
C ILE A 912 95.03 32.16 -17.17
N ASP A 913 94.01 33.03 -17.31
CA ASP A 913 94.11 34.27 -18.09
C ASP A 913 95.10 35.26 -17.46
N ALA A 914 95.17 35.32 -16.12
CA ALA A 914 96.15 36.13 -15.40
C ALA A 914 97.59 35.65 -15.62
N GLU A 915 97.81 34.33 -15.56
CA GLU A 915 99.11 33.69 -15.78
C GLU A 915 99.58 33.90 -17.22
N ALA A 916 98.69 33.71 -18.21
CA ALA A 916 98.97 33.96 -19.62
C ALA A 916 99.37 35.43 -19.86
N ALA A 917 98.58 36.39 -19.36
CA ALA A 917 98.88 37.82 -19.51
C ALA A 917 100.18 38.24 -18.81
N SER A 918 100.54 37.58 -17.70
CA SER A 918 101.81 37.82 -16.99
C SER A 918 103.01 37.30 -17.80
N ALA A 919 102.87 36.13 -18.43
CA ALA A 919 103.89 35.56 -19.31
C ALA A 919 104.16 36.44 -20.55
N ASP A 920 103.12 37.09 -21.08
CA ASP A 920 103.22 38.05 -22.19
C ASP A 920 103.79 39.43 -21.77
N GLY A 921 104.14 39.61 -20.50
CA GLY A 921 104.64 40.87 -19.95
C GLY A 921 103.57 41.95 -19.73
N ASN A 922 102.29 41.62 -19.91
CA ASN A 922 101.19 42.56 -19.72
C ASN A 922 100.67 42.56 -18.28
N TYR A 923 101.51 43.07 -17.37
CA TYR A 923 101.26 43.04 -15.92
C TYR A 923 99.97 43.76 -15.50
N GLN A 924 99.50 44.74 -16.28
CA GLN A 924 98.25 45.46 -15.98
C GLN A 924 97.02 44.59 -16.23
N VAL A 925 97.02 43.78 -17.29
CA VAL A 925 95.94 42.83 -17.58
C VAL A 925 95.99 41.66 -16.60
N ALA A 926 97.18 41.13 -16.32
CA ALA A 926 97.38 40.09 -15.31
C ALA A 926 96.85 40.50 -13.93
N ALA A 927 97.14 41.72 -13.46
CA ALA A 927 96.64 42.23 -12.19
C ALA A 927 95.11 42.34 -12.14
N ARG A 928 94.44 42.66 -13.26
CA ARG A 928 92.96 42.70 -13.31
C ARG A 928 92.35 41.31 -13.19
N HIS A 929 92.92 40.32 -13.86
CA HIS A 929 92.44 38.94 -13.78
C HIS A 929 92.69 38.32 -12.39
N TYR A 930 93.81 38.64 -11.73
CA TYR A 930 94.00 38.24 -10.32
C TYR A 930 93.03 38.94 -9.35
N GLU A 931 92.62 40.20 -9.60
CA GLU A 931 91.55 40.83 -8.82
C GLU A 931 90.19 40.17 -9.05
N GLU A 932 89.91 39.73 -10.26
CA GLU A 932 88.72 38.95 -10.60
C GLU A 932 88.74 37.59 -9.88
N ALA A 933 89.86 36.87 -9.90
CA ALA A 933 90.05 35.64 -9.12
C ALA A 933 89.95 35.85 -7.60
N SER A 934 90.37 37.02 -7.10
CA SER A 934 90.20 37.43 -5.70
C SER A 934 88.73 37.63 -5.35
N LYS A 935 87.97 38.34 -6.19
CA LYS A 935 86.53 38.54 -6.01
C LYS A 935 85.77 37.21 -6.02
N LEU A 936 86.06 36.34 -6.98
CA LEU A 936 85.45 35.01 -7.08
C LEU A 936 85.80 34.13 -5.86
N SER A 937 87.04 34.20 -5.34
CA SER A 937 87.41 33.53 -4.08
C SER A 937 86.67 34.08 -2.85
N MET A 938 86.40 35.39 -2.80
CA MET A 938 85.56 35.98 -1.74
C MET A 938 84.10 35.52 -1.83
N GLU A 939 83.55 35.39 -3.04
CA GLU A 939 82.20 34.85 -3.27
C GLU A 939 82.11 33.36 -2.92
N LEU A 940 83.20 32.61 -3.08
CA LEU A 940 83.35 31.23 -2.59
C LEU A 940 83.54 31.12 -1.07
N GLY A 941 83.71 32.24 -0.36
CA GLY A 941 83.99 32.27 1.09
C GLY A 941 85.45 31.98 1.48
N GLU A 942 86.35 31.85 0.50
CA GLU A 942 87.77 31.52 0.67
C GLU A 942 88.61 32.80 0.86
N LYS A 943 88.39 33.49 1.99
CA LYS A 943 88.99 34.80 2.27
C LYS A 943 90.52 34.82 2.19
N GLU A 944 91.19 33.80 2.71
CA GLU A 944 92.66 33.73 2.70
C GLU A 944 93.21 33.62 1.27
N ILE A 945 92.56 32.82 0.42
CA ILE A 945 92.93 32.68 -1.00
C ILE A 945 92.66 33.98 -1.76
N ALA A 946 91.54 34.65 -1.45
CA ALA A 946 91.21 35.95 -2.02
C ALA A 946 92.26 37.02 -1.68
N GLU A 947 92.74 37.05 -0.43
CA GLU A 947 93.81 37.95 0.01
C GLU A 947 95.14 37.64 -0.68
N GLY A 948 95.46 36.36 -0.88
CA GLY A 948 96.62 35.93 -1.68
C GLY A 948 96.60 36.45 -3.11
N PHE A 949 95.47 36.31 -3.83
CA PHE A 949 95.33 36.86 -5.18
C PHE A 949 95.38 38.39 -5.20
N LYS A 950 94.81 39.05 -4.18
CA LYS A 950 94.84 40.52 -4.06
C LYS A 950 96.27 41.04 -3.83
N ALA A 951 97.06 40.35 -3.00
CA ALA A 951 98.46 40.65 -2.79
C ALA A 951 99.27 40.47 -4.09
N THR A 952 99.03 39.37 -4.81
CA THR A 952 99.67 39.07 -6.11
C THR A 952 99.35 40.16 -7.16
N ALA A 953 98.08 40.57 -7.26
CA ALA A 953 97.67 41.67 -8.12
C ALA A 953 98.35 43.00 -7.75
N ALA A 954 98.49 43.29 -6.46
CA ALA A 954 99.17 44.49 -5.97
C ALA A 954 100.68 44.47 -6.27
N GLU A 955 101.32 43.31 -6.20
CA GLU A 955 102.73 43.15 -6.56
C GLU A 955 102.96 43.33 -8.07
N LEU A 956 102.12 42.73 -8.92
CA LEU A 956 102.21 42.89 -10.37
C LEU A 956 102.05 44.35 -10.81
N ARG A 957 101.23 45.13 -10.09
CA ARG A 957 101.11 46.59 -10.32
C ARG A 957 102.36 47.37 -9.96
N LYS A 958 103.17 46.88 -9.03
CA LYS A 958 104.45 47.51 -8.63
C LYS A 958 105.61 47.16 -9.56
N ARG A 959 105.50 46.06 -10.31
CA ARG A 959 106.50 45.63 -11.32
C ARG A 959 106.37 46.39 -12.65
N LYS A 960 105.26 47.09 -12.86
CA LYS A 960 105.14 48.16 -13.84
C LYS A 960 106.00 49.34 -13.40
#